data_AF-E0NLA1-F1
#
_entry.id   AF-E0NLA1-F1
#
_cell.length_a   1.000
_cell.length_b   1.000
_cell.length_c   1.000
_cell.angle_alpha   90.00
_cell.angle_beta   90.00
_cell.angle_gamma   90.00
#
_symmetry.space_group_name_H-M   'P 1'
#
loop_
_entity.id
_entity.type
_entity.pdbx_description
1 polymer ?
#
loop_
_entity_poly.entity_id
_entity_poly.type
_entity_poly.pdbx_seq_one_letter_code
_entity_poly.pdbx_strand_id
1 'polypeptide(L)'
;MQIRLKEDKLHLRKLALKLASFIGLEEDSLKSPIISSNESSEEFLIEDGDFNINKNKERIEISISKDDYDRAFNKIIMDIFSYQEEDFDIVKKDDLKEQSMFLDGIYADEFFKRYTRINCNPNDLNFEEFKILCEIVRRKAMDVNSLDISFSSNDFEFEKADFDEILFGEKIKVLYKDFDTFFKLLTDENLERAEFITNRVFRENSYELQFTKAAARSKEIYIDKTYDSNLKAYKDLFKELKIESYKNKEVFKRKEYEFPWEKDILLQKLKKYKVIDSIRCAISEPLEVRKELERELKKSVKGKVQVIDSYKSGFSWIEDYILPDLIGKEVDEIEIYWSYMKGADFSDEAGAVPSYKNQGTGDENKFLDLPIRYLQELYPIDDILAKELSIDRDRIKFINKDMEDSYEIIAKSKGRVVLRDTYKVILSERPYLDDFKRMGLVHPHTGYFEITIGDKKTIETFKTDLENVWDTYQNILSEIGKDIENKNLKEDSQPFFAELYMDISLSETDKNLNIRQDRISSIDHFHEDLYFVGLDYFKTLGQKMNAGNFDSPGLILPFIHNRKGNVKFEVELRNFLDTKPFVIKDSKKEYLDMNISYKLLGYRYENGPKLIIECSLNGEELEIYSKILNRGLSKFSDLKIKALIINGKEYEVCEKYKLHKKAPAFDEKVLNHEDICALNDSLRSNRDLKINYIAKSFMGRDIESIEFNVDDDFTPTFKRTMKKPTMYINERHHANEVSSSNSCYELTEKLLEEKELLKKVNVVLIPMENPDGSYIHSLLIKEHPNWIFHIARFNALGKEFAHEYFKEDSIHTEAEAMVEIFYRHLPDIYCDNHGVPHHEWAQPFSGYTAPAYKGFWLPRSLIYGYFWYPKEEEYSDNYKLCEELQDVIADSINKDDLMHKMNLDMQDRFEKYAHALLPKMFPTGYYKDIIFYWIGFDTNRDHRYLSIRYPEITKVGFTSEVIDETADGEFLKLCSKAHTAHNLDTIKFISQKEILFDRKINTKCGGRIYRNRRRTK
;
A
#
# COMPACT_ATOMS: atom_id res chain seq x y z
N MET A 1 13.15 -24.48 -46.30
CA MET A 1 14.01 -25.30 -45.41
C MET A 1 13.71 -26.77 -45.68
N GLN A 2 14.70 -27.65 -45.85
CA GLN A 2 14.46 -29.09 -46.10
C GLN A 2 14.65 -29.89 -44.81
N ILE A 3 13.66 -30.72 -44.42
CA ILE A 3 13.73 -31.59 -43.23
C ILE A 3 13.58 -33.04 -43.67
N ARG A 4 14.65 -33.83 -43.54
CA ARG A 4 14.63 -35.25 -43.90
C ARG A 4 14.52 -36.13 -42.65
N LEU A 5 13.48 -36.95 -42.59
CA LEU A 5 13.29 -37.96 -41.55
C LEU A 5 14.16 -39.18 -41.89
N LYS A 6 14.88 -39.73 -40.92
CA LYS A 6 15.71 -40.93 -41.15
C LYS A 6 14.89 -42.25 -41.11
N GLU A 7 13.74 -42.31 -40.43
CA GLU A 7 12.84 -43.49 -40.36
C GLU A 7 11.34 -43.10 -40.22
N ASP A 8 10.38 -43.95 -40.67
CA ASP A 8 8.91 -43.72 -40.52
C ASP A 8 8.38 -44.31 -39.20
N LYS A 9 8.15 -43.46 -38.19
CA LYS A 9 7.68 -43.84 -36.85
C LYS A 9 6.42 -43.07 -36.44
N LEU A 10 5.56 -43.72 -35.65
CA LEU A 10 4.25 -43.19 -35.21
C LEU A 10 4.31 -41.81 -34.53
N HIS A 11 5.37 -41.53 -33.76
CA HIS A 11 5.55 -40.22 -33.12
C HIS A 11 5.95 -39.11 -34.12
N LEU A 12 6.61 -39.45 -35.23
CA LEU A 12 6.95 -38.50 -36.30
C LEU A 12 5.73 -38.16 -37.17
N ARG A 13 4.78 -39.10 -37.33
CA ARG A 13 3.43 -38.81 -37.88
C ARG A 13 2.63 -37.87 -36.97
N LYS A 14 2.70 -38.06 -35.65
CA LYS A 14 2.06 -37.15 -34.68
C LYS A 14 2.66 -35.74 -34.76
N LEU A 15 3.97 -35.61 -34.94
CA LEU A 15 4.63 -34.32 -35.14
C LEU A 15 4.20 -33.64 -36.46
N ALA A 16 4.08 -34.38 -37.56
CA ALA A 16 3.61 -33.86 -38.84
C ALA A 16 2.15 -33.36 -38.81
N LEU A 17 1.26 -34.08 -38.11
CA LEU A 17 -0.13 -33.66 -37.90
C LEU A 17 -0.25 -32.43 -36.99
N LYS A 18 0.63 -32.33 -35.99
CA LYS A 18 0.72 -31.17 -35.10
C LYS A 18 1.27 -29.93 -35.84
N LEU A 19 2.23 -30.13 -36.74
CA LEU A 19 2.74 -29.07 -37.62
C LEU A 19 1.69 -28.60 -38.64
N ALA A 20 0.92 -29.53 -39.22
CA ALA A 20 -0.20 -29.23 -40.13
C ALA A 20 -1.34 -28.43 -39.46
N SER A 21 -1.62 -28.68 -38.18
CA SER A 21 -2.62 -27.93 -37.41
C SER A 21 -2.13 -26.54 -37.00
N PHE A 22 -0.82 -26.34 -36.85
CA PHE A 22 -0.22 -25.04 -36.53
C PHE A 22 -0.22 -24.04 -37.69
N ILE A 23 -0.40 -24.50 -38.92
CA ILE A 23 -0.36 -23.71 -40.17
C ILE A 23 -1.70 -23.65 -40.92
N GLY A 24 -2.80 -24.16 -40.33
CA GLY A 24 -4.16 -23.78 -40.74
C GLY A 24 -4.91 -24.65 -41.76
N LEU A 25 -4.61 -25.96 -41.86
CA LEU A 25 -5.35 -26.84 -42.78
C LEU A 25 -6.77 -27.24 -42.28
N GLU A 26 -7.76 -27.35 -43.19
CA GLU A 26 -9.15 -27.74 -42.90
C GLU A 26 -9.32 -29.25 -42.58
N GLU A 27 -10.07 -29.54 -41.51
CA GLU A 27 -10.21 -30.85 -40.86
C GLU A 27 -11.21 -31.82 -41.56
N ASP A 28 -11.92 -31.40 -42.61
CA ASP A 28 -12.82 -32.31 -43.35
C ASP A 28 -12.06 -33.29 -44.28
N SER A 29 -10.73 -33.21 -44.36
CA SER A 29 -9.89 -34.13 -45.14
C SER A 29 -9.66 -35.50 -44.49
N LEU A 30 -10.15 -35.72 -43.26
CA LEU A 30 -9.77 -36.86 -42.42
C LEU A 30 -10.97 -37.62 -41.80
N LYS A 31 -12.08 -37.78 -42.55
CA LYS A 31 -13.19 -38.64 -42.11
C LYS A 31 -13.06 -40.08 -42.63
N SER A 32 -12.65 -40.96 -41.71
CA SER A 32 -12.86 -42.41 -41.66
C SER A 32 -12.08 -43.31 -42.65
N PRO A 33 -11.42 -44.37 -42.16
CA PRO A 33 -10.65 -45.29 -42.97
C PRO A 33 -11.58 -46.25 -43.72
N ILE A 34 -11.52 -46.28 -45.04
CA ILE A 34 -11.52 -47.56 -45.74
C ILE A 34 -10.05 -47.88 -46.01
N ILE A 35 -9.37 -48.40 -44.99
CA ILE A 35 -8.24 -49.30 -45.24
C ILE A 35 -8.86 -50.65 -45.56
N SER A 36 -9.37 -50.79 -46.78
CA SER A 36 -9.30 -52.10 -47.44
C SER A 36 -7.90 -52.20 -47.99
N SER A 37 -7.13 -53.16 -47.49
CA SER A 37 -5.86 -53.57 -48.05
C SER A 37 -5.94 -53.67 -49.58
N ASN A 38 -5.18 -52.84 -50.28
CA ASN A 38 -4.20 -53.27 -51.27
C ASN A 38 -3.40 -52.06 -51.75
N GLU A 39 -2.09 -52.14 -51.52
CA GLU A 39 -0.96 -51.51 -52.20
C GLU A 39 -1.17 -50.18 -52.97
N SER A 40 -0.43 -49.17 -52.51
CA SER A 40 0.14 -48.02 -53.25
C SER A 40 -0.72 -46.78 -53.53
N SER A 41 -0.63 -45.78 -52.65
CA SER A 41 -0.40 -44.38 -53.04
C SER A 41 0.02 -43.55 -51.81
N GLU A 42 1.33 -43.31 -51.67
CA GLU A 42 1.95 -42.46 -50.64
C GLU A 42 2.48 -41.18 -51.31
N GLU A 43 1.65 -40.16 -51.50
CA GLU A 43 2.10 -38.82 -51.90
C GLU A 43 0.95 -37.83 -51.66
N PHE A 44 1.24 -36.68 -51.04
CA PHE A 44 0.28 -35.58 -50.92
C PHE A 44 0.98 -34.23 -51.10
N LEU A 45 0.29 -33.30 -51.76
CA LEU A 45 0.72 -31.94 -52.04
C LEU A 45 -0.33 -30.97 -51.47
N ILE A 46 0.12 -29.96 -50.74
CA ILE A 46 -0.73 -28.91 -50.20
C ILE A 46 -0.11 -27.57 -50.60
N GLU A 47 -0.87 -26.82 -51.41
CA GLU A 47 -0.54 -25.47 -51.85
C GLU A 47 -1.48 -24.48 -51.18
N ASP A 48 -0.94 -23.58 -50.37
CA ASP A 48 -1.60 -22.38 -49.88
C ASP A 48 -0.69 -21.19 -50.19
N GLY A 49 -1.24 -20.03 -50.52
CA GLY A 49 -0.59 -18.92 -51.24
C GLY A 49 0.75 -18.42 -50.67
N ASP A 50 1.07 -18.77 -49.42
CA ASP A 50 2.28 -18.36 -48.71
C ASP A 50 3.18 -19.55 -48.23
N PHE A 51 2.76 -20.82 -48.36
CA PHE A 51 3.53 -22.01 -47.92
C PHE A 51 3.23 -23.28 -48.73
N ASN A 52 4.26 -24.06 -49.06
CA ASN A 52 4.11 -25.37 -49.72
C ASN A 52 4.72 -26.49 -48.89
N ILE A 53 3.94 -27.56 -48.63
CA ILE A 53 4.40 -28.79 -47.98
C ILE A 53 4.20 -29.98 -48.92
N ASN A 54 5.30 -30.67 -49.20
CA ASN A 54 5.31 -31.88 -50.01
C ASN A 54 5.90 -33.06 -49.22
N LYS A 55 5.19 -34.19 -49.19
CA LYS A 55 5.67 -35.43 -48.57
C LYS A 55 5.80 -36.53 -49.63
N ASN A 56 7.02 -37.01 -49.79
CA ASN A 56 7.38 -38.21 -50.54
C ASN A 56 7.92 -39.25 -49.54
N LYS A 57 8.06 -40.52 -49.97
CA LYS A 57 8.33 -41.70 -49.13
C LYS A 57 9.47 -41.62 -48.09
N GLU A 58 10.36 -40.63 -48.17
CA GLU A 58 11.45 -40.42 -47.20
C GLU A 58 11.74 -38.94 -46.86
N ARG A 59 10.91 -37.97 -47.31
CA ARG A 59 11.25 -36.54 -47.23
C ARG A 59 10.02 -35.67 -46.98
N ILE A 60 10.19 -34.63 -46.15
CA ILE A 60 9.21 -33.54 -45.99
C ILE A 60 9.89 -32.24 -46.44
N GLU A 61 9.38 -31.64 -47.50
CA GLU A 61 9.87 -30.37 -48.04
C GLU A 61 8.95 -29.23 -47.59
N ILE A 62 9.52 -28.20 -46.95
CA ILE A 62 8.77 -27.02 -46.48
C ILE A 62 9.37 -25.77 -47.14
N SER A 63 8.58 -25.12 -48.00
CA SER A 63 8.93 -23.86 -48.64
C SER A 63 8.18 -22.71 -47.97
N ILE A 64 8.92 -21.70 -47.51
CA ILE A 64 8.42 -20.55 -46.73
C ILE A 64 8.71 -19.28 -47.52
N SER A 65 7.71 -18.39 -47.65
CA SER A 65 7.89 -17.07 -48.24
C SER A 65 8.86 -16.21 -47.42
N LYS A 66 9.54 -15.26 -48.07
CA LYS A 66 10.64 -14.48 -47.48
C LYS A 66 10.19 -13.57 -46.33
N ASP A 67 8.91 -13.18 -46.30
CA ASP A 67 8.37 -12.19 -45.36
C ASP A 67 7.91 -12.80 -44.03
N ASP A 68 7.81 -14.14 -43.94
CA ASP A 68 7.37 -14.87 -42.74
C ASP A 68 8.48 -15.72 -42.10
N TYR A 69 9.74 -15.50 -42.54
CA TYR A 69 10.90 -16.29 -42.15
C TYR A 69 11.09 -16.29 -40.62
N ASP A 70 11.10 -15.14 -39.96
CA ASP A 70 11.40 -15.06 -38.51
C ASP A 70 10.28 -15.63 -37.61
N ARG A 71 9.03 -15.59 -38.09
CA ARG A 71 7.86 -16.07 -37.33
C ARG A 71 7.72 -17.59 -37.42
N ALA A 72 7.88 -18.16 -38.62
CA ALA A 72 7.86 -19.59 -38.82
C ALA A 72 9.14 -20.26 -38.25
N PHE A 73 10.31 -19.63 -38.43
CA PHE A 73 11.59 -20.17 -37.99
C PHE A 73 11.67 -20.30 -36.46
N ASN A 74 11.28 -19.28 -35.69
CA ASN A 74 11.32 -19.35 -34.21
C ASN A 74 10.35 -20.38 -33.62
N LYS A 75 9.21 -20.62 -34.29
CA LYS A 75 8.17 -21.53 -33.81
C LYS A 75 8.44 -23.00 -34.16
N ILE A 76 9.12 -23.24 -35.29
CA ILE A 76 9.49 -24.59 -35.77
C ILE A 76 10.79 -25.08 -35.09
N ILE A 77 11.76 -24.18 -34.85
CA ILE A 77 13.07 -24.51 -34.27
C ILE A 77 12.95 -25.00 -32.81
N MET A 78 12.17 -24.33 -31.96
CA MET A 78 12.04 -24.69 -30.53
C MET A 78 11.48 -26.11 -30.30
N ASP A 79 10.56 -26.57 -31.17
CA ASP A 79 9.95 -27.90 -31.08
C ASP A 79 10.75 -28.99 -31.82
N ILE A 80 11.65 -28.64 -32.74
CA ILE A 80 12.56 -29.62 -33.38
C ILE A 80 13.77 -29.91 -32.48
N PHE A 81 14.33 -28.90 -31.82
CA PHE A 81 15.50 -29.05 -30.93
C PHE A 81 15.20 -29.80 -29.62
N SER A 82 13.92 -30.06 -29.30
CA SER A 82 13.52 -30.93 -28.19
C SER A 82 13.62 -32.43 -28.52
N TYR A 83 13.94 -32.79 -29.77
CA TYR A 83 14.23 -34.15 -30.20
C TYR A 83 15.72 -34.31 -30.57
N GLN A 84 16.35 -35.43 -30.20
CA GLN A 84 17.81 -35.61 -30.27
C GLN A 84 18.35 -35.43 -31.70
N GLU A 85 19.57 -34.87 -31.83
CA GLU A 85 20.23 -34.53 -33.11
C GLU A 85 20.37 -35.72 -34.10
N GLU A 86 20.20 -36.96 -33.65
CA GLU A 86 20.38 -38.15 -34.49
C GLU A 86 19.19 -38.42 -35.44
N ASP A 87 18.01 -37.83 -35.22
CA ASP A 87 16.76 -38.18 -35.93
C ASP A 87 16.50 -37.40 -37.24
N PHE A 88 17.24 -36.31 -37.50
CA PHE A 88 16.97 -35.38 -38.60
C PHE A 88 18.24 -34.96 -39.36
N ASP A 89 18.08 -34.47 -40.60
CA ASP A 89 19.15 -33.82 -41.38
C ASP A 89 18.59 -32.56 -42.07
N ILE A 90 19.22 -31.40 -41.83
CA ILE A 90 18.72 -30.07 -42.24
C ILE A 90 19.68 -29.45 -43.25
N VAL A 91 19.18 -29.17 -44.47
CA VAL A 91 19.99 -28.57 -45.54
C VAL A 91 19.36 -27.24 -46.00
N LYS A 92 20.17 -26.18 -45.98
CA LYS A 92 19.79 -24.84 -46.48
C LYS A 92 20.20 -24.71 -47.94
N LYS A 93 19.25 -24.33 -48.81
CA LYS A 93 19.54 -23.92 -50.19
C LYS A 93 19.24 -22.43 -50.32
N ASP A 94 20.27 -21.64 -50.59
CA ASP A 94 20.15 -20.21 -50.87
C ASP A 94 19.93 -20.03 -52.37
N ASP A 95 18.75 -19.55 -52.78
CA ASP A 95 18.68 -18.69 -53.96
C ASP A 95 17.42 -17.80 -53.98
N LEU A 96 17.66 -16.57 -54.47
CA LEU A 96 16.72 -15.59 -55.06
C LEU A 96 16.01 -14.52 -54.19
N LYS A 97 16.67 -13.35 -54.17
CA LYS A 97 16.28 -11.99 -54.68
C LYS A 97 14.94 -11.31 -54.27
N GLU A 98 15.10 -10.08 -53.74
CA GLU A 98 14.33 -8.80 -53.93
C GLU A 98 12.86 -8.86 -54.46
N GLN A 99 11.83 -8.18 -53.91
CA GLN A 99 11.68 -6.75 -53.52
C GLN A 99 10.28 -6.45 -52.86
N SER A 100 10.21 -5.39 -52.02
CA SER A 100 9.11 -4.37 -51.90
C SER A 100 7.84 -4.50 -51.00
N MET A 101 7.79 -3.65 -49.95
CA MET A 101 6.78 -2.62 -49.51
C MET A 101 5.24 -2.85 -49.43
N PHE A 102 4.71 -2.61 -48.22
CA PHE A 102 3.53 -1.79 -47.77
C PHE A 102 2.17 -1.76 -48.52
N LEU A 103 1.11 -2.00 -47.70
CA LEU A 103 -0.30 -1.55 -47.67
C LEU A 103 -1.41 -2.16 -48.56
N ASP A 104 -2.44 -2.57 -47.81
CA ASP A 104 -3.90 -2.59 -48.03
C ASP A 104 -4.52 -3.43 -49.14
N GLY A 105 -5.42 -4.31 -48.73
CA GLY A 105 -6.32 -5.03 -49.64
C GLY A 105 -7.19 -6.05 -48.93
N ILE A 106 -8.36 -5.59 -48.51
CA ILE A 106 -9.61 -6.33 -48.27
C ILE A 106 -9.72 -7.63 -49.11
N TYR A 107 -10.30 -8.68 -48.51
CA TYR A 107 -10.68 -10.01 -49.05
C TYR A 107 -9.80 -11.21 -48.65
N ALA A 108 -10.01 -11.74 -47.44
CA ALA A 108 -9.76 -13.15 -47.10
C ALA A 108 -10.53 -13.63 -45.84
N ASP A 109 -10.99 -12.70 -44.99
CA ASP A 109 -11.76 -13.03 -43.78
C ASP A 109 -13.24 -13.42 -44.04
N GLU A 110 -13.65 -13.47 -45.31
CA GLU A 110 -14.91 -14.10 -45.73
C GLU A 110 -14.86 -15.64 -45.68
N PHE A 111 -13.70 -16.26 -45.37
CA PHE A 111 -13.53 -17.71 -45.45
C PHE A 111 -13.76 -18.51 -44.14
N PHE A 112 -13.72 -17.91 -42.95
CA PHE A 112 -13.88 -18.67 -41.68
C PHE A 112 -15.17 -18.39 -40.89
N LYS A 113 -16.29 -18.14 -41.59
CA LYS A 113 -17.63 -18.43 -41.05
C LYS A 113 -17.99 -19.89 -41.33
N ARG A 114 -17.61 -20.83 -40.46
CA ARG A 114 -18.22 -22.17 -40.43
C ARG A 114 -18.60 -22.57 -39.02
N TYR A 115 -19.85 -23.01 -38.88
CA TYR A 115 -20.37 -23.75 -37.74
C TYR A 115 -19.67 -25.11 -37.70
N THR A 116 -18.98 -25.45 -36.61
CA THR A 116 -18.39 -26.78 -36.45
C THR A 116 -19.34 -27.63 -35.61
N ARG A 117 -19.86 -28.70 -36.20
CA ARG A 117 -20.63 -29.73 -35.49
C ARG A 117 -19.77 -30.97 -35.34
N ILE A 118 -19.44 -31.32 -34.10
CA ILE A 118 -18.66 -32.51 -33.77
C ILE A 118 -19.65 -33.58 -33.32
N ASN A 119 -19.74 -34.67 -34.06
CA ASN A 119 -20.61 -35.79 -33.74
C ASN A 119 -19.71 -37.02 -33.64
N CYS A 120 -19.48 -37.51 -32.41
CA CYS A 120 -18.63 -38.67 -32.17
C CYS A 120 -19.31 -39.62 -31.20
N ASN A 121 -19.14 -40.92 -31.44
CA ASN A 121 -19.50 -41.95 -30.48
C ASN A 121 -18.32 -42.14 -29.51
N PRO A 122 -18.49 -41.89 -28.20
CA PRO A 122 -17.39 -41.90 -27.23
C PRO A 122 -16.64 -43.23 -27.15
N ASN A 123 -17.31 -44.35 -27.45
CA ASN A 123 -16.72 -45.69 -27.43
C ASN A 123 -15.69 -45.93 -28.54
N ASP A 124 -15.61 -45.04 -29.52
CA ASP A 124 -14.73 -45.17 -30.70
C ASP A 124 -13.44 -44.33 -30.57
N LEU A 125 -13.25 -43.58 -29.47
CA LEU A 125 -12.08 -42.75 -29.22
C LEU A 125 -11.20 -43.40 -28.15
N ASN A 126 -9.90 -43.57 -28.42
CA ASN A 126 -8.95 -43.87 -27.36
C ASN A 126 -8.56 -42.60 -26.60
N PHE A 127 -7.92 -42.77 -25.44
CA PHE A 127 -7.60 -41.68 -24.52
C PHE A 127 -6.78 -40.53 -25.17
N GLU A 128 -5.85 -40.86 -26.07
CA GLU A 128 -5.03 -39.87 -26.78
C GLU A 128 -5.81 -39.11 -27.86
N GLU A 129 -6.77 -39.75 -28.52
CA GLU A 129 -7.67 -39.13 -29.49
C GLU A 129 -8.69 -38.20 -28.79
N PHE A 130 -9.14 -38.58 -27.61
CA PHE A 130 -9.97 -37.75 -26.74
C PHE A 130 -9.22 -36.52 -26.20
N LYS A 131 -7.95 -36.68 -25.84
CA LYS A 131 -7.04 -35.58 -25.43
C LYS A 131 -6.89 -34.53 -26.54
N ILE A 132 -6.71 -34.98 -27.78
CA ILE A 132 -6.63 -34.12 -28.96
C ILE A 132 -7.96 -33.42 -29.23
N LEU A 133 -9.09 -34.14 -29.13
CA LEU A 133 -10.43 -33.56 -29.28
C LEU A 133 -10.69 -32.45 -28.23
N CYS A 134 -10.33 -32.68 -26.97
CA CYS A 134 -10.46 -31.69 -25.90
C CYS A 134 -9.61 -30.43 -26.14
N GLU A 135 -8.39 -30.58 -26.64
CA GLU A 135 -7.51 -29.45 -26.96
C GLU A 135 -7.99 -28.68 -28.21
N ILE A 136 -8.57 -29.37 -29.19
CA ILE A 136 -9.25 -28.75 -30.35
C ILE A 136 -10.47 -27.96 -29.88
N VAL A 137 -11.28 -28.53 -28.97
CA VAL A 137 -12.44 -27.86 -28.36
C VAL A 137 -12.00 -26.64 -27.55
N ARG A 138 -10.93 -26.74 -26.75
CA ARG A 138 -10.36 -25.62 -25.96
C ARG A 138 -9.92 -24.46 -26.86
N ARG A 139 -9.13 -24.75 -27.89
CA ARG A 139 -8.62 -23.73 -28.82
C ARG A 139 -9.73 -23.14 -29.69
N LYS A 140 -10.67 -23.95 -30.17
CA LYS A 140 -11.83 -23.48 -30.97
C LYS A 140 -12.88 -22.77 -30.12
N ALA A 141 -13.06 -23.10 -28.84
CA ALA A 141 -13.97 -22.38 -27.94
C ALA A 141 -13.45 -20.97 -27.57
N MET A 142 -12.12 -20.76 -27.64
CA MET A 142 -11.53 -19.43 -27.52
C MET A 142 -11.75 -18.56 -28.77
N ASP A 143 -12.00 -19.17 -29.94
CA ASP A 143 -12.12 -18.47 -31.24
C ASP A 143 -13.52 -18.54 -31.91
N VAL A 144 -14.44 -19.39 -31.46
CA VAL A 144 -15.75 -19.64 -32.13
C VAL A 144 -16.92 -19.58 -31.15
N ASN A 145 -17.96 -18.80 -31.48
CA ASN A 145 -19.09 -18.52 -30.59
C ASN A 145 -20.24 -19.55 -30.55
N SER A 146 -20.14 -20.65 -31.28
CA SER A 146 -21.10 -21.76 -31.18
C SER A 146 -20.46 -23.05 -31.66
N LEU A 147 -20.12 -23.91 -30.72
CA LEU A 147 -19.70 -25.29 -30.95
C LEU A 147 -20.86 -26.20 -30.50
N ASP A 148 -21.33 -27.07 -31.40
CA ASP A 148 -22.41 -28.02 -31.13
C ASP A 148 -21.85 -29.44 -31.12
N ILE A 149 -21.79 -30.02 -29.92
CA ILE A 149 -21.27 -31.36 -29.69
C ILE A 149 -22.43 -32.25 -29.26
N SER A 150 -22.69 -33.31 -30.03
CA SER A 150 -23.71 -34.30 -29.68
C SER A 150 -23.06 -35.68 -29.51
N PHE A 151 -23.37 -36.33 -28.38
CA PHE A 151 -22.95 -37.70 -28.08
C PHE A 151 -24.15 -38.64 -28.15
N SER A 152 -23.93 -39.86 -28.63
CA SER A 152 -25.00 -40.86 -28.86
C SER A 152 -25.39 -41.67 -27.61
N SER A 153 -24.70 -41.50 -26.47
CA SER A 153 -25.01 -42.18 -25.20
C SER A 153 -24.64 -41.33 -23.99
N ASN A 154 -25.41 -41.45 -22.90
CA ASN A 154 -25.22 -40.69 -21.66
C ASN A 154 -24.35 -41.41 -20.61
N ASP A 155 -23.93 -42.65 -20.87
CA ASP A 155 -23.17 -43.45 -19.91
C ASP A 155 -21.68 -43.42 -20.27
N PHE A 156 -20.90 -42.67 -19.50
CA PHE A 156 -19.44 -42.63 -19.60
C PHE A 156 -18.81 -42.44 -18.19
N GLU A 157 -17.75 -43.18 -17.88
CA GLU A 157 -16.93 -43.00 -16.67
C GLU A 157 -15.49 -42.63 -17.10
N PHE A 158 -14.99 -41.46 -16.69
CA PHE A 158 -13.58 -41.08 -16.83
C PHE A 158 -12.97 -40.79 -15.44
N GLU A 159 -11.70 -41.19 -15.24
CA GLU A 159 -10.87 -40.65 -14.18
C GLU A 159 -10.22 -39.33 -14.63
N LYS A 160 -10.40 -38.23 -13.89
CA LYS A 160 -9.87 -36.89 -14.28
C LYS A 160 -8.35 -36.72 -14.14
N ALA A 161 -7.61 -37.69 -13.62
CA ALA A 161 -6.14 -37.61 -13.51
C ALA A 161 -5.46 -37.24 -14.83
N ASP A 162 -6.13 -37.67 -15.89
CA ASP A 162 -5.79 -37.63 -17.29
C ASP A 162 -6.25 -36.34 -17.99
N PHE A 163 -7.21 -35.61 -17.40
CA PHE A 163 -7.80 -34.38 -17.93
C PHE A 163 -7.14 -33.11 -17.34
N ASP A 164 -6.69 -33.17 -16.08
CA ASP A 164 -6.07 -32.02 -15.40
C ASP A 164 -4.64 -31.70 -15.92
N GLU A 165 -3.96 -32.68 -16.51
CA GLU A 165 -2.68 -32.48 -17.22
C GLU A 165 -2.83 -31.49 -18.41
N ILE A 166 -4.03 -31.39 -18.99
CA ILE A 166 -4.31 -30.58 -20.19
C ILE A 166 -4.59 -29.10 -19.84
N LEU A 167 -5.20 -28.83 -18.68
CA LEU A 167 -5.68 -27.49 -18.32
C LEU A 167 -4.79 -26.75 -17.31
N PHE A 168 -4.16 -27.45 -16.37
CA PHE A 168 -3.58 -26.81 -15.18
C PHE A 168 -2.14 -27.22 -14.84
N GLY A 169 -1.51 -28.10 -15.64
CA GLY A 169 -0.11 -28.48 -15.44
C GLY A 169 0.21 -29.27 -14.16
N GLU A 170 -0.76 -29.48 -13.26
CA GLU A 170 -0.63 -30.28 -12.04
C GLU A 170 -1.75 -31.31 -11.88
N LYS A 171 -1.42 -32.45 -11.23
CA LYS A 171 -2.30 -33.62 -11.10
C LYS A 171 -3.42 -33.43 -10.06
N ILE A 172 -4.54 -32.85 -10.46
CA ILE A 172 -5.81 -32.91 -9.73
C ILE A 172 -6.60 -34.19 -10.18
N LYS A 173 -7.48 -34.76 -9.35
CA LYS A 173 -8.34 -35.93 -9.69
C LYS A 173 -9.74 -35.60 -9.21
N VAL A 174 -10.70 -35.36 -10.09
CA VAL A 174 -12.14 -35.24 -9.77
C VAL A 174 -12.92 -36.41 -10.34
N LEU A 175 -13.91 -36.88 -9.58
CA LEU A 175 -14.84 -37.93 -9.97
C LEU A 175 -16.22 -37.31 -10.21
N TYR A 176 -16.75 -37.46 -11.42
CA TYR A 176 -18.11 -37.05 -11.77
C TYR A 176 -18.95 -38.31 -11.99
N LYS A 177 -20.18 -38.32 -11.48
CA LYS A 177 -21.07 -39.48 -11.55
C LYS A 177 -22.16 -39.36 -12.62
N ASP A 178 -22.35 -38.17 -13.20
CA ASP A 178 -23.26 -37.95 -14.32
C ASP A 178 -22.77 -36.79 -15.22
N PHE A 179 -23.07 -36.89 -16.52
CA PHE A 179 -22.58 -35.99 -17.59
C PHE A 179 -23.41 -34.71 -17.74
N ASP A 180 -24.66 -34.68 -17.26
CA ASP A 180 -25.52 -33.49 -17.28
C ASP A 180 -25.13 -32.48 -16.19
N THR A 181 -24.57 -32.96 -15.08
CA THR A 181 -23.99 -32.15 -14.00
C THR A 181 -22.66 -31.52 -14.45
N PHE A 182 -21.91 -32.17 -15.34
CA PHE A 182 -20.67 -31.64 -15.93
C PHE A 182 -20.90 -30.34 -16.72
N PHE A 183 -21.92 -30.27 -17.58
CA PHE A 183 -22.23 -29.02 -18.31
C PHE A 183 -22.92 -27.95 -17.46
N LYS A 184 -23.67 -28.33 -16.42
CA LYS A 184 -24.18 -27.36 -15.42
C LYS A 184 -23.07 -26.77 -14.55
N LEU A 185 -21.94 -27.47 -14.39
CA LEU A 185 -20.75 -27.01 -13.66
C LEU A 185 -19.75 -26.23 -14.53
N LEU A 186 -19.89 -26.25 -15.86
CA LEU A 186 -19.12 -25.39 -16.78
C LEU A 186 -19.67 -23.96 -16.86
N THR A 187 -20.58 -23.58 -15.95
CA THR A 187 -20.77 -22.15 -15.67
C THR A 187 -19.48 -21.66 -15.02
N ASP A 188 -18.75 -20.78 -15.70
CA ASP A 188 -18.27 -19.51 -15.16
C ASP A 188 -18.26 -19.33 -13.61
N GLU A 189 -19.42 -19.46 -12.95
CA GLU A 189 -19.60 -19.43 -11.49
C GLU A 189 -18.78 -20.47 -10.71
N ASN A 190 -18.70 -21.69 -11.23
CA ASN A 190 -18.03 -22.80 -10.59
C ASN A 190 -16.52 -22.81 -10.88
N LEU A 191 -16.07 -22.13 -11.94
CA LEU A 191 -14.66 -21.88 -12.24
C LEU A 191 -14.05 -20.87 -11.27
N GLU A 192 -14.71 -19.73 -11.03
CA GLU A 192 -14.26 -18.77 -9.99
C GLU A 192 -14.29 -19.38 -8.59
N ARG A 193 -15.30 -20.20 -8.28
CA ARG A 193 -15.33 -20.96 -7.03
C ARG A 193 -14.18 -21.96 -6.96
N ALA A 194 -13.91 -22.70 -8.03
CA ALA A 194 -12.82 -23.67 -8.06
C ALA A 194 -11.46 -22.98 -7.88
N GLU A 195 -11.21 -21.87 -8.57
CA GLU A 195 -9.98 -21.07 -8.42
C GLU A 195 -9.83 -20.47 -7.02
N PHE A 196 -10.91 -19.91 -6.46
CA PHE A 196 -10.95 -19.46 -5.06
C PHE A 196 -10.65 -20.62 -4.10
N ILE A 197 -11.18 -21.81 -4.34
CA ILE A 197 -10.92 -22.98 -3.49
C ILE A 197 -9.48 -23.47 -3.66
N THR A 198 -8.97 -23.59 -4.89
CA THR A 198 -7.66 -24.18 -5.18
C THR A 198 -6.48 -23.26 -4.90
N ASN A 199 -6.56 -22.00 -5.30
CA ASN A 199 -5.45 -21.05 -5.14
C ASN A 199 -5.50 -20.36 -3.78
N ARG A 200 -6.68 -20.13 -3.21
CA ARG A 200 -6.85 -19.22 -2.07
C ARG A 200 -7.14 -19.95 -0.76
N VAL A 201 -8.22 -20.73 -0.70
CA VAL A 201 -8.59 -21.46 0.54
C VAL A 201 -7.54 -22.49 0.94
N PHE A 202 -6.78 -23.08 0.01
CA PHE A 202 -5.70 -24.02 0.36
C PHE A 202 -4.34 -23.35 0.65
N ARG A 203 -4.00 -22.21 0.02
CA ARG A 203 -2.77 -21.46 0.35
C ARG A 203 -2.89 -20.69 1.66
N GLU A 204 -4.05 -20.09 1.92
CA GLU A 204 -4.25 -19.09 2.98
C GLU A 204 -4.84 -19.66 4.28
N ASN A 205 -5.19 -20.95 4.33
CA ASN A 205 -5.66 -21.63 5.55
C ASN A 205 -4.55 -21.85 6.59
N SER A 206 -3.43 -21.15 6.47
CA SER A 206 -2.22 -21.41 7.23
C SER A 206 -2.47 -21.43 8.74
N TYR A 207 -3.33 -20.54 9.27
CA TYR A 207 -3.62 -20.50 10.70
C TYR A 207 -4.42 -21.71 11.23
N GLU A 208 -5.58 -22.01 10.64
CA GLU A 208 -6.43 -23.12 11.11
C GLU A 208 -5.68 -24.46 11.03
N LEU A 209 -4.80 -24.55 10.04
CA LEU A 209 -3.98 -25.73 9.81
C LEU A 209 -2.76 -25.81 10.71
N GLN A 210 -2.06 -24.69 10.93
CA GLN A 210 -1.05 -24.57 11.98
C GLN A 210 -1.67 -25.00 13.30
N PHE A 211 -2.86 -24.47 13.63
CA PHE A 211 -3.59 -24.78 14.84
C PHE A 211 -3.92 -26.27 14.93
N THR A 212 -4.55 -26.85 13.90
CA THR A 212 -4.92 -28.27 13.90
C THR A 212 -3.71 -29.17 14.12
N LYS A 213 -2.62 -28.94 13.37
CA LYS A 213 -1.36 -29.72 13.51
C LYS A 213 -0.73 -29.54 14.88
N ALA A 214 -0.76 -28.32 15.42
CA ALA A 214 -0.19 -28.03 16.73
C ALA A 214 -1.00 -28.68 17.86
N ALA A 215 -2.32 -28.54 17.82
CA ALA A 215 -3.26 -29.05 18.82
C ALA A 215 -3.27 -30.58 18.89
N ALA A 216 -3.01 -31.28 17.78
CA ALA A 216 -2.84 -32.73 17.76
C ALA A 216 -1.54 -33.19 18.45
N ARG A 217 -0.53 -32.31 18.56
CA ARG A 217 0.82 -32.68 19.04
C ARG A 217 1.09 -32.29 20.48
N SER A 218 0.54 -31.15 20.94
CA SER A 218 0.78 -30.65 22.29
C SER A 218 -0.36 -29.79 22.81
N LYS A 219 -0.42 -29.66 24.14
CA LYS A 219 -1.26 -28.70 24.85
C LYS A 219 -0.67 -27.29 24.89
N GLU A 220 0.63 -27.13 24.61
CA GLU A 220 1.28 -25.83 24.57
C GLU A 220 1.81 -25.55 23.17
N ILE A 221 1.18 -24.58 22.50
CA ILE A 221 1.34 -24.32 21.07
C ILE A 221 1.66 -22.84 20.81
N TYR A 222 2.57 -22.60 19.87
CA TYR A 222 3.03 -21.28 19.43
C TYR A 222 2.87 -21.18 17.92
N ILE A 223 1.80 -20.54 17.46
CA ILE A 223 1.37 -20.46 16.06
C ILE A 223 1.00 -19.02 15.69
N ASP A 224 0.78 -18.70 14.42
CA ASP A 224 0.48 -17.32 14.02
C ASP A 224 -0.95 -16.87 14.41
N LYS A 225 -1.16 -16.58 15.70
CA LYS A 225 -2.46 -16.15 16.24
C LYS A 225 -2.47 -14.69 16.69
N THR A 226 -1.45 -13.92 16.33
CA THR A 226 -1.10 -12.67 17.03
C THR A 226 -2.27 -11.69 17.06
N TYR A 227 -3.10 -11.71 16.01
CA TYR A 227 -4.36 -10.97 15.93
C TYR A 227 -5.46 -11.77 15.24
N ASP A 228 -5.50 -13.09 15.50
CA ASP A 228 -6.64 -13.89 15.12
C ASP A 228 -7.88 -13.33 15.84
N SER A 229 -8.74 -12.67 15.07
CA SER A 229 -9.98 -12.07 15.56
C SER A 229 -10.85 -13.14 16.26
N ASN A 230 -10.75 -14.40 15.81
CA ASN A 230 -11.45 -15.52 16.39
C ASN A 230 -10.70 -16.22 17.54
N LEU A 231 -9.57 -15.69 18.01
CA LEU A 231 -8.73 -16.33 19.04
C LEU A 231 -9.53 -16.68 20.29
N LYS A 232 -10.47 -15.81 20.69
CA LYS A 232 -11.36 -16.08 21.82
C LYS A 232 -12.22 -17.32 21.58
N ALA A 233 -12.79 -17.47 20.38
CA ALA A 233 -13.58 -18.63 20.02
C ALA A 233 -12.73 -19.91 19.94
N TYR A 234 -11.47 -19.83 19.48
CA TYR A 234 -10.52 -20.95 19.55
C TYR A 234 -10.21 -21.35 20.99
N LYS A 235 -9.90 -20.38 21.86
CA LYS A 235 -9.67 -20.62 23.30
C LYS A 235 -10.90 -21.19 24.01
N ASP A 236 -12.09 -20.76 23.63
CA ASP A 236 -13.36 -21.27 24.17
C ASP A 236 -13.65 -22.71 23.70
N LEU A 237 -13.28 -23.04 22.46
CA LEU A 237 -13.46 -24.36 21.86
C LEU A 237 -12.43 -25.38 22.37
N PHE A 238 -11.20 -24.94 22.66
CA PHE A 238 -10.06 -25.76 23.08
C PHE A 238 -9.45 -25.23 24.39
N LYS A 239 -10.23 -25.27 25.48
CA LYS A 239 -9.88 -24.67 26.78
C LYS A 239 -8.65 -25.27 27.44
N GLU A 240 -8.32 -26.50 27.07
CA GLU A 240 -7.17 -27.26 27.57
C GLU A 240 -5.84 -26.85 26.91
N LEU A 241 -5.87 -26.07 25.83
CA LEU A 241 -4.69 -25.66 25.09
C LEU A 241 -4.22 -24.28 25.54
N LYS A 242 -2.92 -24.17 25.82
CA LYS A 242 -2.19 -22.90 25.90
C LYS A 242 -1.79 -22.51 24.48
N ILE A 243 -2.49 -21.52 23.95
CA ILE A 243 -2.24 -20.98 22.60
C ILE A 243 -1.50 -19.66 22.75
N GLU A 244 -0.27 -19.57 22.23
CA GLU A 244 0.58 -18.37 22.17
C GLU A 244 1.03 -18.06 20.74
N SER A 245 1.47 -16.82 20.47
CA SER A 245 2.02 -16.47 19.16
C SER A 245 3.52 -16.67 19.18
N TYR A 246 4.09 -17.29 18.15
CA TYR A 246 5.56 -17.31 18.00
C TYR A 246 6.12 -15.91 17.65
N LYS A 247 5.25 -14.99 17.17
CA LYS A 247 5.55 -13.56 16.97
C LYS A 247 5.30 -12.72 18.23
N ASN A 248 5.03 -13.34 19.37
CA ASN A 248 5.09 -12.61 20.64
C ASN A 248 6.51 -12.05 20.84
N LYS A 249 6.61 -10.91 21.53
CA LYS A 249 7.87 -10.21 21.76
C LYS A 249 8.44 -10.60 23.14
N GLU A 250 9.73 -10.86 23.21
CA GLU A 250 10.48 -11.03 24.45
C GLU A 250 11.57 -9.96 24.60
N VAL A 251 11.82 -9.52 25.82
CA VAL A 251 12.83 -8.50 26.12
C VAL A 251 14.22 -9.13 26.07
N PHE A 252 15.03 -8.73 25.10
CA PHE A 252 16.41 -9.17 24.97
C PHE A 252 17.37 -8.29 25.80
N LYS A 253 17.13 -6.97 25.82
CA LYS A 253 17.93 -6.00 26.57
C LYS A 253 17.04 -4.88 27.07
N ARG A 254 17.19 -4.49 28.35
CA ARG A 254 16.51 -3.35 28.97
C ARG A 254 17.55 -2.39 29.56
N LYS A 255 17.31 -1.09 29.42
CA LYS A 255 18.05 -0.03 30.11
C LYS A 255 17.09 1.05 30.61
N GLU A 256 17.46 1.68 31.72
CA GLU A 256 16.72 2.78 32.32
C GLU A 256 17.65 3.96 32.54
N TYR A 257 17.16 5.16 32.26
CA TYR A 257 17.87 6.43 32.41
C TYR A 257 16.97 7.43 33.15
N GLU A 258 17.59 8.21 34.03
CA GLU A 258 16.93 9.32 34.72
C GLU A 258 17.80 10.58 34.56
N PHE A 259 17.18 11.69 34.18
CA PHE A 259 17.86 12.97 34.03
C PHE A 259 17.27 14.00 35.01
N PRO A 260 18.10 14.88 35.59
CA PRO A 260 17.59 15.96 36.41
C PRO A 260 16.77 16.92 35.56
N TRP A 261 15.68 17.43 36.15
CA TRP A 261 14.78 18.37 35.49
C TRP A 261 15.51 19.64 35.01
N GLU A 262 15.34 20.05 33.76
CA GLU A 262 16.04 21.20 33.19
C GLU A 262 15.84 22.51 33.97
N LYS A 263 14.65 22.70 34.55
CA LYS A 263 14.35 23.84 35.45
C LYS A 263 15.31 23.90 36.63
N ASP A 264 15.61 22.75 37.26
CA ASP A 264 16.49 22.68 38.41
C ASP A 264 17.96 22.92 38.03
N ILE A 265 18.35 22.47 36.84
CA ILE A 265 19.67 22.76 36.25
C ILE A 265 19.85 24.28 36.06
N LEU A 266 18.84 24.95 35.49
CA LEU A 266 18.84 26.41 35.33
C LEU A 266 18.99 27.11 36.68
N LEU A 267 18.16 26.77 37.66
CA LEU A 267 18.24 27.35 39.00
C LEU A 267 19.60 27.11 39.66
N GLN A 268 20.19 25.92 39.47
CA GLN A 268 21.52 25.60 39.97
C GLN A 268 22.61 26.47 39.30
N LYS A 269 22.54 26.69 37.98
CA LYS A 269 23.47 27.56 37.26
C LYS A 269 23.35 29.02 37.73
N LEU A 270 22.13 29.49 37.96
CA LEU A 270 21.87 30.87 38.42
C LEU A 270 22.42 31.15 39.83
N LYS A 271 22.58 30.14 40.70
CA LYS A 271 23.18 30.30 42.04
C LYS A 271 24.62 30.86 42.02
N LYS A 272 25.32 30.77 40.89
CA LYS A 272 26.66 31.36 40.71
C LYS A 272 26.65 32.89 40.70
N TYR A 273 25.49 33.51 40.48
CA TYR A 273 25.32 34.95 40.36
C TYR A 273 24.62 35.52 41.60
N LYS A 274 25.20 36.58 42.20
CA LYS A 274 24.69 37.14 43.47
C LYS A 274 23.52 38.10 43.31
N VAL A 275 23.61 39.00 42.34
CA VAL A 275 22.62 40.06 42.09
C VAL A 275 22.38 40.13 40.60
N ILE A 276 21.15 39.86 40.18
CA ILE A 276 20.72 39.88 38.78
C ILE A 276 19.75 41.04 38.59
N ASP A 277 20.07 41.98 37.70
CA ASP A 277 19.24 43.15 37.45
C ASP A 277 18.09 42.82 36.48
N SER A 278 18.32 41.99 35.46
CA SER A 278 17.26 41.41 34.63
C SER A 278 17.67 40.03 34.11
N ILE A 279 16.66 39.19 33.80
CA ILE A 279 16.86 37.86 33.22
C ILE A 279 15.86 37.59 32.10
N ARG A 280 16.34 36.97 31.04
CA ARG A 280 15.54 36.26 30.05
C ARG A 280 16.08 34.83 29.96
N CYS A 281 15.24 33.82 30.10
CA CYS A 281 15.65 32.42 29.96
C CYS A 281 14.64 31.62 29.15
N ALA A 282 15.13 30.58 28.47
CA ALA A 282 14.34 29.63 27.72
C ALA A 282 14.52 28.22 28.29
N ILE A 283 13.40 27.52 28.47
CA ILE A 283 13.27 26.11 28.89
C ILE A 283 12.13 25.49 28.05
N SER A 284 12.19 24.22 27.68
CA SER A 284 11.17 23.52 26.86
C SER A 284 9.88 23.16 27.62
N GLU A 285 9.85 23.47 28.92
CA GLU A 285 8.70 23.26 29.80
C GLU A 285 7.37 23.92 29.35
N PRO A 286 6.21 23.31 29.73
CA PRO A 286 4.89 23.90 29.55
C PRO A 286 4.73 25.29 30.19
N LEU A 287 3.80 26.09 29.67
CA LEU A 287 3.49 27.45 30.15
C LEU A 287 3.29 27.52 31.68
N GLU A 288 2.62 26.53 32.27
CA GLU A 288 2.35 26.49 33.71
C GLU A 288 3.65 26.45 34.54
N VAL A 289 4.58 25.59 34.14
CA VAL A 289 5.89 25.45 34.78
C VAL A 289 6.73 26.70 34.54
N ARG A 290 6.72 27.25 33.32
CA ARG A 290 7.40 28.50 33.00
C ARG A 290 6.89 29.67 33.85
N LYS A 291 5.57 29.77 34.07
CA LYS A 291 4.97 30.80 34.94
C LYS A 291 5.29 30.58 36.43
N GLU A 292 5.44 29.33 36.88
CA GLU A 292 5.95 29.03 38.23
C GLU A 292 7.40 29.49 38.39
N LEU A 293 8.25 29.18 37.42
CA LEU A 293 9.65 29.62 37.42
C LEU A 293 9.76 31.15 37.35
N GLU A 294 8.93 31.81 36.52
CA GLU A 294 8.90 33.27 36.42
C GLU A 294 8.60 33.91 37.79
N ARG A 295 7.63 33.36 38.54
CA ARG A 295 7.30 33.79 39.91
C ARG A 295 8.43 33.54 40.90
N GLU A 296 9.19 32.46 40.73
CA GLU A 296 10.34 32.15 41.58
C GLU A 296 11.49 33.13 41.33
N LEU A 297 11.85 33.37 40.07
CA LEU A 297 12.92 34.27 39.67
C LEU A 297 12.63 35.74 40.05
N LYS A 298 11.37 36.17 40.01
CA LYS A 298 10.96 37.51 40.49
C LYS A 298 11.27 37.78 41.97
N LYS A 299 11.55 36.76 42.78
CA LYS A 299 11.95 36.93 44.18
C LYS A 299 13.40 37.38 44.35
N SER A 300 14.27 37.10 43.37
CA SER A 300 15.71 37.35 43.45
C SER A 300 16.24 38.31 42.37
N VAL A 301 15.47 38.52 41.29
CA VAL A 301 15.80 39.45 40.20
C VAL A 301 15.12 40.81 40.44
N LYS A 302 15.86 41.90 40.28
CA LYS A 302 15.34 43.26 40.57
C LYS A 302 14.40 43.81 39.50
N GLY A 303 14.64 43.49 38.24
CA GLY A 303 13.99 44.07 37.07
C GLY A 303 13.20 43.06 36.26
N LYS A 304 13.30 43.17 34.92
CA LYS A 304 12.53 42.35 33.98
C LYS A 304 12.92 40.87 34.11
N VAL A 305 11.91 40.01 34.23
CA VAL A 305 12.03 38.54 34.21
C VAL A 305 11.19 38.03 33.04
N GLN A 306 11.81 37.31 32.12
CA GLN A 306 11.13 36.62 31.03
C GLN A 306 11.54 35.15 31.05
N VAL A 307 10.57 34.26 31.20
CA VAL A 307 10.72 32.81 30.99
C VAL A 307 9.89 32.45 29.76
N ILE A 308 10.58 32.12 28.67
CA ILE A 308 9.97 31.72 27.40
C ILE A 308 10.15 30.21 27.20
N ASP A 309 9.29 29.63 26.39
CA ASP A 309 9.55 28.32 25.78
C ASP A 309 10.83 28.34 24.95
N SER A 310 11.66 27.30 25.05
CA SER A 310 12.80 27.10 24.16
C SER A 310 12.36 26.59 22.78
N TYR A 311 11.30 25.78 22.72
CA TYR A 311 10.67 25.36 21.48
C TYR A 311 9.91 26.54 20.86
N LYS A 312 10.24 26.90 19.60
CA LYS A 312 9.71 28.10 18.93
C LYS A 312 9.82 29.37 19.79
N SER A 313 11.02 29.62 20.31
CA SER A 313 11.28 30.72 21.24
C SER A 313 10.85 32.12 20.74
N GLY A 314 10.90 32.37 19.43
CA GLY A 314 10.37 33.59 18.82
C GLY A 314 8.84 33.72 18.92
N PHE A 315 8.12 32.63 18.66
CA PHE A 315 6.67 32.56 18.81
C PHE A 315 6.27 32.82 20.26
N SER A 316 6.90 32.10 21.19
CA SER A 316 6.71 32.21 22.63
C SER A 316 7.05 33.61 23.15
N TRP A 317 8.10 34.27 22.63
CA TRP A 317 8.40 35.67 22.96
C TRP A 317 7.26 36.62 22.56
N ILE A 318 6.70 36.46 21.35
CA ILE A 318 5.60 37.28 20.87
C ILE A 318 4.33 36.99 21.69
N GLU A 319 3.96 35.72 21.82
CA GLU A 319 2.72 35.28 22.49
C GLU A 319 2.73 35.59 24.00
N ASP A 320 3.83 35.27 24.71
CA ASP A 320 3.85 35.34 26.17
C ASP A 320 4.19 36.74 26.73
N TYR A 321 4.75 37.64 25.91
CA TYR A 321 5.22 38.96 26.36
C TYR A 321 4.81 40.12 25.47
N ILE A 322 4.96 40.03 24.14
CA ILE A 322 4.62 41.16 23.26
C ILE A 322 3.11 41.35 23.16
N LEU A 323 2.37 40.29 22.88
CA LEU A 323 0.92 40.32 22.77
C LEU A 323 0.27 40.84 24.07
N PRO A 324 0.60 40.34 25.27
CA PRO A 324 0.10 40.90 26.53
C PRO A 324 0.36 42.41 26.70
N ASP A 325 1.51 42.90 26.24
CA ASP A 325 1.83 44.33 26.28
C ASP A 325 1.01 45.15 25.26
N LEU A 326 0.43 44.51 24.23
CA LEU A 326 -0.41 45.16 23.23
C LEU A 326 -1.91 45.11 23.58
N ILE A 327 -2.36 44.12 24.35
CA ILE A 327 -3.76 44.01 24.77
C ILE A 327 -4.21 45.29 25.49
N GLY A 328 -5.31 45.87 25.03
CA GLY A 328 -5.87 47.12 25.55
C GLY A 328 -5.25 48.41 24.98
N LYS A 329 -4.26 48.30 24.08
CA LYS A 329 -3.76 49.44 23.28
C LYS A 329 -4.49 49.49 21.94
N GLU A 330 -4.63 50.70 21.37
CA GLU A 330 -5.11 50.86 19.99
C GLU A 330 -3.98 50.45 19.03
N VAL A 331 -4.12 49.34 18.32
CA VAL A 331 -3.16 48.83 17.33
C VAL A 331 -3.91 48.60 16.01
N ASP A 332 -3.38 49.11 14.89
CA ASP A 332 -3.98 48.94 13.55
C ASP A 332 -3.05 48.33 12.50
N GLU A 333 -1.75 48.21 12.82
CA GLU A 333 -0.76 47.54 11.97
C GLU A 333 0.37 46.93 12.82
N ILE A 334 0.84 45.75 12.43
CA ILE A 334 2.03 45.10 12.98
C ILE A 334 2.98 44.75 11.84
N GLU A 335 4.25 45.12 12.01
CA GLU A 335 5.34 44.67 11.15
C GLU A 335 6.27 43.75 11.95
N ILE A 336 6.49 42.54 11.45
CA ILE A 336 7.42 41.56 12.00
C ILE A 336 8.56 41.41 10.99
N TYR A 337 9.71 42.00 11.32
CA TYR A 337 10.93 41.83 10.56
C TYR A 337 11.63 40.55 11.00
N TRP A 338 12.17 39.79 10.05
CA TRP A 338 12.90 38.55 10.31
C TRP A 338 14.10 38.40 9.38
N SER A 339 15.13 37.67 9.81
CA SER A 339 16.35 37.42 9.01
C SER A 339 16.41 35.96 8.51
N TYR A 340 17.11 35.71 7.40
CA TYR A 340 17.42 34.33 7.00
C TYR A 340 18.40 33.68 7.99
N MET A 341 18.29 32.38 8.18
CA MET A 341 19.27 31.62 8.96
C MET A 341 20.62 31.62 8.24
N LYS A 342 21.64 32.20 8.88
CA LYS A 342 23.00 32.26 8.32
C LYS A 342 23.61 30.86 8.28
N GLY A 343 24.16 30.47 7.14
CA GLY A 343 24.77 29.15 6.90
C GLY A 343 23.85 28.13 6.23
N ALA A 344 22.53 28.36 6.21
CA ALA A 344 21.60 27.53 5.47
C ALA A 344 21.62 27.86 3.96
N ASP A 345 21.59 26.82 3.13
CA ASP A 345 21.63 26.96 1.67
C ASP A 345 20.23 27.14 1.07
N PHE A 346 20.12 28.00 0.07
CA PHE A 346 18.95 28.02 -0.81
C PHE A 346 19.05 26.82 -1.77
N SER A 347 18.49 25.69 -1.34
CA SER A 347 18.50 24.45 -2.12
C SER A 347 17.68 24.59 -3.41
N ASP A 348 18.21 24.05 -4.52
CA ASP A 348 17.51 23.95 -5.81
C ASP A 348 16.67 22.66 -5.94
N GLU A 349 16.17 22.15 -4.81
CA GLU A 349 15.40 20.90 -4.71
C GLU A 349 13.90 21.16 -4.90
N ALA A 350 13.22 20.21 -5.57
CA ALA A 350 11.78 20.24 -5.74
C ALA A 350 11.09 19.37 -4.67
N GLY A 351 10.29 19.97 -3.79
CA GLY A 351 9.63 19.26 -2.69
C GLY A 351 8.19 18.80 -2.98
N ALA A 352 7.86 18.54 -4.25
CA ALA A 352 6.56 17.97 -4.63
C ALA A 352 6.42 16.49 -4.23
N VAL A 353 7.53 15.77 -4.10
CA VAL A 353 7.56 14.34 -3.73
C VAL A 353 8.71 14.08 -2.75
N PRO A 354 8.67 13.02 -1.93
CA PRO A 354 9.77 12.67 -1.05
C PRO A 354 11.08 12.45 -1.81
N SER A 355 12.19 12.93 -1.24
CA SER A 355 13.52 12.92 -1.85
C SER A 355 14.53 12.19 -0.97
N TYR A 356 14.69 10.89 -1.22
CA TYR A 356 15.66 10.05 -0.49
C TYR A 356 17.08 10.11 -1.07
N LYS A 357 17.27 10.73 -2.24
CA LYS A 357 18.59 10.84 -2.90
C LYS A 357 19.52 11.84 -2.19
N ASN A 358 18.96 12.67 -1.31
CA ASN A 358 19.69 13.71 -0.57
C ASN A 358 20.03 13.30 0.89
N GLN A 359 19.80 12.04 1.27
CA GLN A 359 20.25 11.52 2.56
C GLN A 359 21.77 11.31 2.53
N GLY A 360 22.49 12.37 2.91
CA GLY A 360 23.94 12.45 2.89
C GLY A 360 24.36 13.67 2.09
N THR A 361 24.64 14.77 2.78
CA THR A 361 25.19 15.98 2.15
C THR A 361 26.56 15.73 1.54
N GLY A 362 27.25 14.68 2.00
CA GLY A 362 28.66 14.43 1.70
C GLY A 362 29.59 15.42 2.41
N ASP A 363 29.03 16.40 3.10
CA ASP A 363 29.67 17.54 3.74
C ASP A 363 29.17 17.66 5.19
N GLU A 364 30.09 17.45 6.12
CA GLU A 364 29.81 17.48 7.55
C GLU A 364 29.40 18.86 8.09
N ASN A 365 29.63 19.94 7.32
CA ASN A 365 29.29 21.30 7.74
C ASN A 365 28.02 21.84 7.07
N LYS A 366 27.39 21.07 6.17
CA LYS A 366 26.18 21.51 5.47
C LYS A 366 24.98 21.47 6.41
N PHE A 367 24.24 22.57 6.47
CA PHE A 367 23.03 22.67 7.29
C PHE A 367 21.89 21.92 6.61
N LEU A 368 21.13 21.15 7.39
CA LEU A 368 19.89 20.52 6.93
C LEU A 368 18.70 21.49 7.02
N ASP A 369 18.82 22.49 7.89
CA ASP A 369 17.87 23.58 8.08
C ASP A 369 17.60 24.37 6.79
N LEU A 370 16.34 24.78 6.60
CA LEU A 370 15.98 25.69 5.53
C LEU A 370 16.35 27.14 5.89
N PRO A 371 16.75 27.98 4.92
CA PRO A 371 17.05 29.40 5.16
C PRO A 371 15.92 30.17 5.84
N ILE A 372 14.67 29.75 5.61
CA ILE A 372 13.46 30.38 6.14
C ILE A 372 13.08 29.92 7.55
N ARG A 373 13.91 29.11 8.22
CA ARG A 373 13.59 28.48 9.51
C ARG A 373 12.99 29.43 10.55
N TYR A 374 13.53 30.64 10.71
CA TYR A 374 12.99 31.61 11.66
C TYR A 374 11.56 32.05 11.31
N LEU A 375 11.20 32.17 10.04
CA LEU A 375 9.80 32.39 9.68
C LEU A 375 8.94 31.15 9.95
N GLN A 376 9.47 29.96 9.68
CA GLN A 376 8.74 28.70 9.92
C GLN A 376 8.35 28.54 11.40
N GLU A 377 9.27 28.87 12.31
CA GLU A 377 9.05 28.83 13.75
C GLU A 377 7.96 29.82 14.23
N LEU A 378 7.65 30.86 13.43
CA LEU A 378 6.60 31.82 13.74
C LEU A 378 5.21 31.39 13.25
N TYR A 379 5.05 30.31 12.50
CA TYR A 379 3.72 29.85 12.11
C TYR A 379 2.92 29.33 13.33
N PRO A 380 1.62 29.66 13.51
CA PRO A 380 0.79 30.69 12.84
C PRO A 380 0.54 31.95 13.73
N ILE A 381 1.59 32.65 14.15
CA ILE A 381 1.51 33.75 15.15
C ILE A 381 0.60 34.90 14.71
N ASP A 382 0.45 35.13 13.41
CA ASP A 382 -0.38 36.21 12.90
C ASP A 382 -1.88 35.92 13.04
N ASP A 383 -2.31 34.66 12.95
CA ASP A 383 -3.68 34.27 13.29
C ASP A 383 -4.00 34.56 14.77
N ILE A 384 -3.03 34.32 15.67
CA ILE A 384 -3.18 34.63 17.11
C ILE A 384 -3.24 36.14 17.33
N LEU A 385 -2.29 36.89 16.78
CA LEU A 385 -2.25 38.35 16.92
C LEU A 385 -3.52 39.01 16.34
N ALA A 386 -3.97 38.57 15.16
CA ALA A 386 -5.17 39.09 14.51
C ALA A 386 -6.41 38.89 15.38
N LYS A 387 -6.58 37.67 15.92
CA LYS A 387 -7.68 37.31 16.79
C LYS A 387 -7.67 38.13 18.09
N GLU A 388 -6.56 38.12 18.82
CA GLU A 388 -6.47 38.71 20.16
C GLU A 388 -6.45 40.25 20.14
N LEU A 389 -5.96 40.86 19.06
CA LEU A 389 -5.97 42.31 18.88
C LEU A 389 -7.17 42.82 18.06
N SER A 390 -8.01 41.92 17.55
CA SER A 390 -9.15 42.25 16.69
C SER A 390 -8.77 43.09 15.47
N ILE A 391 -7.66 42.74 14.81
CA ILE A 391 -7.20 43.35 13.56
C ILE A 391 -7.23 42.32 12.43
N ASP A 392 -7.29 42.80 11.18
CA ASP A 392 -7.22 41.93 10.00
C ASP A 392 -5.81 41.32 9.86
N ARG A 393 -5.73 40.05 9.41
CA ARG A 393 -4.46 39.33 9.18
C ARG A 393 -3.56 40.07 8.18
N ASP A 394 -4.13 40.77 7.20
CA ASP A 394 -3.40 41.56 6.21
C ASP A 394 -2.68 42.77 6.81
N ARG A 395 -3.05 43.16 8.03
CA ARG A 395 -2.37 44.21 8.81
C ARG A 395 -1.15 43.69 9.56
N ILE A 396 -0.88 42.39 9.52
CA ILE A 396 0.29 41.76 10.13
C ILE A 396 1.24 41.30 9.02
N LYS A 397 2.29 42.10 8.81
CA LYS A 397 3.23 41.95 7.71
C LYS A 397 4.52 41.31 8.18
N PHE A 398 4.97 40.26 7.47
CA PHE A 398 6.30 39.69 7.66
C PHE A 398 7.24 40.27 6.61
N ILE A 399 8.37 40.82 7.05
CA ILE A 399 9.31 41.54 6.18
C ILE A 399 10.70 40.94 6.39
N ASN A 400 11.26 40.32 5.34
CA ASN A 400 12.63 39.83 5.41
C ASN A 400 13.62 41.01 5.41
N LYS A 401 14.60 40.98 6.32
CA LYS A 401 15.63 42.01 6.47
C LYS A 401 16.88 41.39 7.06
N ASP A 402 18.05 41.66 6.48
CA ASP A 402 19.33 41.24 7.07
C ASP A 402 19.59 42.03 8.36
N MET A 403 19.67 41.29 9.47
CA MET A 403 19.75 41.81 10.84
C MET A 403 20.62 40.90 11.70
N GLU A 404 21.12 41.43 12.81
CA GLU A 404 21.83 40.61 13.80
C GLU A 404 20.88 39.77 14.65
N ASP A 405 19.75 40.36 15.06
CA ASP A 405 18.67 39.67 15.75
C ASP A 405 17.83 38.84 14.75
N SER A 406 17.20 37.79 15.26
CA SER A 406 16.33 36.93 14.45
C SER A 406 15.02 37.64 14.11
N TYR A 407 14.47 38.43 15.03
CA TYR A 407 13.21 39.15 14.88
C TYR A 407 13.26 40.58 15.42
N GLU A 408 12.48 41.46 14.78
CA GLU A 408 12.11 42.78 15.28
C GLU A 408 10.60 42.96 15.06
N ILE A 409 9.85 43.33 16.10
CA ILE A 409 8.42 43.59 16.01
C ILE A 409 8.13 45.08 16.22
N ILE A 410 7.30 45.66 15.36
CA ILE A 410 6.85 47.05 15.45
C ILE A 410 5.33 47.07 15.38
N ALA A 411 4.67 47.41 16.48
CA ALA A 411 3.23 47.66 16.51
C ALA A 411 2.95 49.15 16.35
N LYS A 412 1.96 49.49 15.53
CA LYS A 412 1.59 50.87 15.20
C LYS A 412 0.11 51.14 15.45
N SER A 413 -0.17 52.43 15.69
CA SER A 413 -1.50 53.01 15.84
C SER A 413 -1.57 54.30 15.04
N LYS A 414 -2.39 54.36 14.00
CA LYS A 414 -2.53 55.50 13.08
C LYS A 414 -1.17 55.97 12.55
N GLY A 415 -0.30 55.01 12.23
CA GLY A 415 1.07 55.22 11.75
C GLY A 415 2.11 55.59 12.83
N ARG A 416 1.74 55.69 14.10
CA ARG A 416 2.67 55.94 15.22
C ARG A 416 3.09 54.64 15.88
N VAL A 417 4.38 54.46 16.16
CA VAL A 417 4.89 53.28 16.88
C VAL A 417 4.41 53.30 18.32
N VAL A 418 3.73 52.24 18.76
CA VAL A 418 3.26 52.04 20.14
C VAL A 418 4.09 51.01 20.91
N LEU A 419 4.74 50.10 20.18
CA LEU A 419 5.68 49.13 20.74
C LEU A 419 6.73 48.78 19.68
N ARG A 420 7.99 48.64 20.13
CA ARG A 420 9.09 48.11 19.34
C ARG A 420 9.98 47.27 20.25
N ASP A 421 10.29 46.05 19.85
CA ASP A 421 11.19 45.16 20.59
C ASP A 421 11.89 44.19 19.63
N THR A 422 13.01 43.60 20.06
CA THR A 422 13.81 42.66 19.25
C THR A 422 14.13 41.38 20.02
N TYR A 423 14.35 40.30 19.27
CA TYR A 423 14.66 39.00 19.83
C TYR A 423 15.62 38.20 18.95
N LYS A 424 16.59 37.55 19.60
CA LYS A 424 17.57 36.67 18.97
C LYS A 424 17.34 35.25 19.44
N VAL A 425 17.07 34.36 18.49
CA VAL A 425 16.94 32.91 18.71
C VAL A 425 18.32 32.34 19.04
N ILE A 426 18.36 31.44 20.03
CA ILE A 426 19.57 30.69 20.41
C ILE A 426 19.26 29.20 20.24
N LEU A 427 20.08 28.52 19.44
CA LEU A 427 19.99 27.11 19.12
C LEU A 427 21.29 26.40 19.51
N SER A 428 21.25 25.08 19.74
CA SER A 428 22.48 24.27 19.80
C SER A 428 22.83 23.79 18.40
N GLU A 429 24.12 23.65 18.07
CA GLU A 429 24.60 23.12 16.79
C GLU A 429 25.15 21.72 17.01
N ARG A 430 24.77 20.76 16.15
CA ARG A 430 25.24 19.38 16.26
C ARG A 430 25.14 18.59 14.95
N PRO A 431 25.86 17.47 14.81
CA PRO A 431 25.63 16.54 13.72
C PRO A 431 24.21 15.99 13.73
N TYR A 432 23.64 15.74 12.55
CA TYR A 432 22.34 15.06 12.41
C TYR A 432 22.37 13.63 13.00
N LEU A 433 23.41 12.87 12.66
CA LEU A 433 23.70 11.55 13.20
C LEU A 433 25.13 11.53 13.73
N ASP A 434 25.32 11.18 15.01
CA ASP A 434 26.62 11.29 15.67
C ASP A 434 27.69 10.38 15.04
N ASP A 435 27.29 9.16 14.64
CA ASP A 435 28.16 8.19 13.97
C ASP A 435 28.37 8.50 12.48
N PHE A 436 27.57 9.39 11.88
CA PHE A 436 27.57 9.69 10.45
C PHE A 436 27.60 11.20 10.15
N LYS A 437 28.62 11.90 10.65
CA LYS A 437 28.73 13.37 10.56
C LYS A 437 28.57 13.96 9.16
N ARG A 438 28.93 13.24 8.10
CA ARG A 438 28.75 13.65 6.69
C ARG A 438 27.29 13.71 6.22
N MET A 439 26.35 13.43 7.12
CA MET A 439 24.93 13.71 6.94
C MET A 439 24.58 15.19 7.12
N GLY A 440 25.47 16.00 7.69
CA GLY A 440 25.29 17.43 7.89
C GLY A 440 24.99 17.83 9.33
N LEU A 441 24.74 19.12 9.52
CA LEU A 441 24.44 19.77 10.80
C LEU A 441 22.97 20.12 10.93
N VAL A 442 22.49 20.09 12.17
CA VAL A 442 21.15 20.48 12.60
C VAL A 442 21.26 21.40 13.80
N HIS A 443 20.23 22.22 14.00
CA HIS A 443 20.25 23.24 15.05
C HIS A 443 19.07 23.16 16.02
N PRO A 444 18.88 22.09 16.81
CA PRO A 444 17.71 21.98 17.67
C PRO A 444 17.61 23.12 18.68
N HIS A 445 16.39 23.33 19.18
CA HIS A 445 16.13 24.26 20.27
C HIS A 445 16.92 23.86 21.52
N THR A 446 17.40 24.84 22.27
CA THR A 446 18.24 24.59 23.46
C THR A 446 17.86 25.50 24.63
N GLY A 447 18.19 25.06 25.84
CA GLY A 447 17.99 25.81 27.06
C GLY A 447 19.03 26.91 27.19
N TYR A 448 18.62 28.10 27.62
CA TYR A 448 19.57 29.18 27.88
C TYR A 448 19.07 30.18 28.92
N PHE A 449 20.00 30.94 29.49
CA PHE A 449 19.68 32.19 30.17
C PHE A 449 20.58 33.32 29.71
N GLU A 450 19.99 34.49 29.67
CA GLU A 450 20.61 35.78 29.45
C GLU A 450 20.35 36.63 30.70
N ILE A 451 21.42 37.06 31.36
CA ILE A 451 21.34 37.93 32.54
C ILE A 451 22.09 39.22 32.32
N THR A 452 21.58 40.29 32.93
CA THR A 452 22.27 41.59 33.02
C THR A 452 22.63 41.87 34.48
N ILE A 453 23.89 42.24 34.72
CA ILE A 453 24.42 42.69 36.01
C ILE A 453 25.22 43.97 35.77
N GLY A 454 24.71 45.12 36.23
CA GLY A 454 25.21 46.43 35.82
C GLY A 454 25.12 46.57 34.30
N ASP A 455 26.24 46.91 33.66
CA ASP A 455 26.32 47.04 32.19
C ASP A 455 26.71 45.73 31.48
N LYS A 456 26.94 44.63 32.22
CA LYS A 456 27.41 43.37 31.67
C LYS A 456 26.25 42.42 31.38
N LYS A 457 26.07 42.08 30.10
CA LYS A 457 25.21 40.99 29.63
C LYS A 457 26.00 39.67 29.55
N THR A 458 25.44 38.59 30.08
CA THR A 458 26.02 37.23 30.04
C THR A 458 24.98 36.25 29.55
N ILE A 459 25.34 35.41 28.58
CA ILE A 459 24.50 34.33 28.03
C ILE A 459 25.19 33.00 28.29
N GLU A 460 24.45 32.01 28.79
CA GLU A 460 24.92 30.64 28.98
C GLU A 460 23.84 29.65 28.54
N THR A 461 24.23 28.61 27.80
CA THR A 461 23.35 27.52 27.37
C THR A 461 23.43 26.31 28.31
N PHE A 462 22.42 25.45 28.24
CA PHE A 462 22.35 24.16 28.91
C PHE A 462 21.40 23.23 28.13
N LYS A 463 21.60 21.92 28.28
CA LYS A 463 20.77 20.93 27.60
C LYS A 463 19.35 20.96 28.14
N THR A 464 18.38 20.94 27.23
CA THR A 464 16.98 20.68 27.58
C THR A 464 16.75 19.21 27.93
N ASP A 465 15.55 18.91 28.44
CA ASP A 465 15.10 17.54 28.69
C ASP A 465 15.12 16.71 27.38
N LEU A 466 14.65 17.27 26.27
CA LEU A 466 14.72 16.64 24.93
C LEU A 466 16.16 16.36 24.47
N GLU A 467 17.09 17.30 24.66
CA GLU A 467 18.50 17.11 24.29
C GLU A 467 19.14 15.94 25.06
N ASN A 468 18.79 15.74 26.34
CA ASN A 468 19.29 14.62 27.13
C ASN A 468 18.76 13.26 26.64
N VAL A 469 17.47 13.19 26.28
CA VAL A 469 16.87 11.98 25.68
C VAL A 469 17.50 11.70 24.33
N TRP A 470 17.66 12.72 23.48
CA TRP A 470 18.26 12.62 22.15
C TRP A 470 19.69 12.04 22.18
N ASP A 471 20.55 12.59 23.03
CA ASP A 471 21.93 12.12 23.18
C ASP A 471 21.96 10.64 23.59
N THR A 472 21.04 10.25 24.46
CA THR A 472 20.94 8.87 24.93
C THR A 472 20.44 7.95 23.80
N TYR A 473 19.47 8.41 23.02
CA TYR A 473 18.94 7.70 21.87
C TYR A 473 20.00 7.45 20.78
N GLN A 474 20.78 8.46 20.41
CA GLN A 474 21.90 8.32 19.45
C GLN A 474 22.92 7.26 19.92
N ASN A 475 23.25 7.24 21.22
CA ASN A 475 24.13 6.22 21.78
C ASN A 475 23.53 4.80 21.70
N ILE A 476 22.22 4.66 21.90
CA ILE A 476 21.52 3.37 21.78
C ILE A 476 21.55 2.87 20.33
N LEU A 477 21.28 3.75 19.36
CA LEU A 477 21.42 3.43 17.94
C LEU A 477 22.85 2.99 17.60
N SER A 478 23.86 3.70 18.14
CA SER A 478 25.28 3.33 17.98
C SER A 478 25.59 1.92 18.50
N GLU A 479 25.06 1.56 19.68
CA GLU A 479 25.23 0.22 20.24
C GLU A 479 24.59 -0.86 19.36
N ILE A 480 23.35 -0.64 18.90
CA ILE A 480 22.65 -1.61 18.04
C ILE A 480 23.37 -1.72 16.69
N GLY A 481 23.79 -0.59 16.10
CA GLY A 481 24.54 -0.57 14.84
C GLY A 481 25.86 -1.33 14.92
N LYS A 482 26.61 -1.18 16.03
CA LYS A 482 27.83 -1.97 16.28
C LYS A 482 27.52 -3.46 16.38
N ASP A 483 26.42 -3.86 17.00
CA ASP A 483 26.01 -5.27 17.06
C ASP A 483 25.68 -5.84 15.67
N ILE A 484 25.02 -5.05 14.81
CA ILE A 484 24.74 -5.39 13.40
C ILE A 484 26.04 -5.53 12.60
N GLU A 485 26.96 -4.57 12.74
CA GLU A 485 28.30 -4.59 12.09
C GLU A 485 29.11 -5.81 12.53
N ASN A 486 29.19 -6.06 13.85
CA ASN A 486 29.96 -7.17 14.42
C ASN A 486 29.43 -8.54 13.97
N LYS A 487 28.12 -8.67 13.76
CA LYS A 487 27.48 -9.86 13.21
C LYS A 487 27.53 -9.94 11.68
N ASN A 488 27.98 -8.87 11.01
CA ASN A 488 28.00 -8.73 9.54
C ASN A 488 26.64 -9.06 8.89
N LEU A 489 25.55 -8.57 9.50
CA LEU A 489 24.20 -8.77 8.97
C LEU A 489 24.03 -8.04 7.63
N LYS A 490 23.14 -8.57 6.77
CA LYS A 490 22.86 -8.08 5.42
C LYS A 490 21.38 -7.73 5.27
N GLU A 491 21.01 -7.16 4.12
CA GLU A 491 19.64 -6.75 3.81
C GLU A 491 18.61 -7.87 4.06
N ASP A 492 18.91 -9.09 3.61
CA ASP A 492 18.06 -10.29 3.81
C ASP A 492 17.99 -10.78 5.28
N SER A 493 18.79 -10.21 6.17
CA SER A 493 18.74 -10.51 7.61
C SER A 493 17.72 -9.67 8.36
N GLN A 494 17.03 -8.75 7.68
CA GLN A 494 15.98 -7.93 8.28
C GLN A 494 14.71 -8.75 8.54
N PRO A 495 13.96 -8.44 9.61
CA PRO A 495 14.26 -7.42 10.62
C PRO A 495 15.36 -7.88 11.61
N PHE A 496 16.19 -6.94 12.08
CA PHE A 496 17.28 -7.21 13.03
C PHE A 496 16.79 -7.39 14.47
N PHE A 497 15.66 -6.78 14.79
CA PHE A 497 14.93 -6.89 16.06
C PHE A 497 13.43 -6.82 15.78
N ALA A 498 12.60 -7.30 16.71
CA ALA A 498 11.15 -7.15 16.56
C ALA A 498 10.70 -5.73 16.88
N GLU A 499 11.25 -5.14 17.94
CA GLU A 499 10.87 -3.82 18.41
C GLU A 499 11.99 -3.17 19.25
N LEU A 500 12.29 -1.91 18.99
CA LEU A 500 12.99 -0.99 19.88
C LEU A 500 11.93 -0.14 20.58
N TYR A 501 11.48 -0.61 21.75
CA TYR A 501 10.47 0.07 22.55
C TYR A 501 11.12 1.12 23.46
N MET A 502 10.55 2.31 23.50
CA MET A 502 11.06 3.46 24.24
C MET A 502 9.92 4.08 25.05
N ASP A 503 9.97 3.99 26.37
CA ASP A 503 9.00 4.60 27.28
C ASP A 503 9.63 5.87 27.88
N ILE A 504 9.10 7.03 27.54
CA ILE A 504 9.70 8.32 27.83
C ILE A 504 8.70 9.15 28.62
N SER A 505 9.03 9.53 29.86
CA SER A 505 8.26 10.50 30.63
C SER A 505 9.05 11.79 30.80
N LEU A 506 8.51 12.92 30.34
CA LEU A 506 9.15 14.24 30.41
C LEU A 506 8.10 15.36 30.40
N SER A 507 8.51 16.60 30.69
CA SER A 507 7.62 17.75 30.88
C SER A 507 7.79 18.77 29.76
N GLU A 508 6.85 18.83 28.82
CA GLU A 508 7.06 19.53 27.55
C GLU A 508 5.80 20.24 27.03
N THR A 509 5.96 21.29 26.24
CA THR A 509 4.83 21.99 25.62
C THR A 509 4.09 21.08 24.64
N ASP A 510 2.77 20.97 24.84
CA ASP A 510 1.83 20.26 23.98
C ASP A 510 0.45 20.93 24.07
N LYS A 511 0.13 21.83 23.11
CA LYS A 511 -1.09 22.64 23.15
C LYS A 511 -1.76 22.81 21.80
N ASN A 512 -3.10 22.80 21.81
CA ASN A 512 -3.94 23.11 20.66
C ASN A 512 -4.16 24.62 20.57
N LEU A 513 -4.02 25.21 19.38
CA LEU A 513 -4.22 26.64 19.17
C LEU A 513 -5.69 27.01 18.91
N ASN A 514 -6.55 26.02 18.64
CA ASN A 514 -7.97 26.21 18.26
C ASN A 514 -8.13 27.14 17.04
N ILE A 515 -7.20 27.04 16.10
CA ILE A 515 -7.19 27.71 14.80
C ILE A 515 -6.97 26.59 13.78
N ARG A 516 -7.94 26.36 12.88
CA ARG A 516 -7.97 25.18 12.00
C ARG A 516 -7.79 23.87 12.78
N GLN A 517 -6.63 23.24 12.68
CA GLN A 517 -6.17 22.09 13.48
C GLN A 517 -4.74 22.31 14.02
N ASP A 518 -4.26 23.56 14.00
CA ASP A 518 -2.89 23.90 14.38
C ASP A 518 -2.64 23.71 15.88
N ARG A 519 -1.41 23.30 16.18
CA ARG A 519 -0.93 23.01 17.53
C ARG A 519 0.55 23.35 17.65
N ILE A 520 0.98 23.57 18.88
CA ILE A 520 2.39 23.71 19.25
C ILE A 520 2.70 22.57 20.21
N SER A 521 3.45 21.60 19.71
CA SER A 521 3.89 20.46 20.48
C SER A 521 5.36 20.19 20.21
N SER A 522 6.22 20.28 21.22
CA SER A 522 7.61 19.88 21.07
C SER A 522 7.73 18.35 21.03
N ILE A 523 6.81 17.64 21.69
CA ILE A 523 6.84 16.19 21.86
C ILE A 523 6.17 15.39 20.74
N ASP A 524 5.16 15.94 20.06
CA ASP A 524 4.66 15.37 18.80
C ASP A 524 5.79 15.35 17.76
N HIS A 525 6.44 16.50 17.55
CA HIS A 525 7.57 16.61 16.63
C HIS A 525 8.81 15.83 17.07
N PHE A 526 9.05 15.70 18.38
CA PHE A 526 10.13 14.86 18.89
C PHE A 526 9.84 13.36 18.71
N HIS A 527 8.58 12.95 18.81
CA HIS A 527 8.16 11.59 18.47
C HIS A 527 8.49 11.29 17.00
N GLU A 528 8.19 12.23 16.10
CA GLU A 528 8.55 12.13 14.68
C GLU A 528 10.07 12.05 14.46
N ASP A 529 10.87 12.86 15.16
CA ASP A 529 12.33 12.79 15.15
C ASP A 529 12.83 11.39 15.54
N LEU A 530 12.39 10.86 16.69
CA LEU A 530 12.84 9.54 17.18
C LEU A 530 12.53 8.42 16.18
N TYR A 531 11.40 8.49 15.47
CA TYR A 531 11.05 7.48 14.49
C TYR A 531 11.90 7.56 13.22
N PHE A 532 11.87 8.69 12.51
CA PHE A 532 12.54 8.80 11.21
C PHE A 532 14.06 8.80 11.32
N VAL A 533 14.63 9.39 12.37
CA VAL A 533 16.09 9.40 12.55
C VAL A 533 16.61 8.01 12.86
N GLY A 534 15.82 7.19 13.56
CA GLY A 534 16.10 5.77 13.72
C GLY A 534 16.19 5.04 12.39
N LEU A 535 15.22 5.24 11.50
CA LEU A 535 15.22 4.65 10.15
C LEU A 535 16.41 5.15 9.31
N ASP A 536 16.69 6.46 9.34
CA ASP A 536 17.82 7.07 8.62
C ASP A 536 19.17 6.55 9.13
N TYR A 537 19.29 6.31 10.43
CA TYR A 537 20.48 5.69 11.02
C TYR A 537 20.74 4.29 10.42
N PHE A 538 19.74 3.40 10.43
CA PHE A 538 19.91 2.04 9.92
C PHE A 538 20.16 2.04 8.41
N LYS A 539 19.44 2.85 7.65
CA LYS A 539 19.66 3.01 6.21
C LYS A 539 21.09 3.47 5.90
N THR A 540 21.60 4.47 6.62
CA THR A 540 22.97 4.97 6.47
C THR A 540 24.00 3.90 6.87
N LEU A 541 23.70 3.10 7.89
CA LEU A 541 24.53 1.97 8.30
C LEU A 541 24.64 0.91 7.20
N GLY A 542 23.52 0.51 6.58
CA GLY A 542 23.50 -0.46 5.47
C GLY A 542 24.34 0.00 4.28
N GLN A 543 24.23 1.30 3.93
CA GLN A 543 25.07 1.94 2.90
C GLN A 543 26.56 1.93 3.27
N LYS A 544 26.92 2.33 4.50
CA LYS A 544 28.31 2.30 5.01
C LYS A 544 28.91 0.90 4.93
N MET A 545 28.12 -0.12 5.27
CA MET A 545 28.54 -1.52 5.28
C MET A 545 28.59 -2.16 3.89
N ASN A 546 28.14 -1.47 2.82
CA ASN A 546 27.84 -2.07 1.52
C ASN A 546 26.99 -3.35 1.67
N ALA A 547 26.01 -3.31 2.56
CA ALA A 547 25.21 -4.48 2.97
C ALA A 547 23.79 -4.47 2.39
N GLY A 548 23.48 -3.50 1.54
CA GLY A 548 22.15 -3.27 0.98
C GLY A 548 21.40 -2.14 1.69
N ASN A 549 20.09 -2.04 1.44
CA ASN A 549 19.24 -1.02 2.05
C ASN A 549 18.59 -1.55 3.34
N PHE A 550 18.92 -0.95 4.48
CA PHE A 550 18.31 -1.32 5.76
C PHE A 550 17.07 -0.46 6.05
N ASP A 551 15.99 -0.74 5.35
CA ASP A 551 14.71 -0.01 5.41
C ASP A 551 13.58 -0.79 6.12
N SER A 552 13.90 -1.91 6.75
CA SER A 552 13.02 -2.68 7.63
C SER A 552 13.78 -3.24 8.85
N PRO A 553 14.51 -2.41 9.63
CA PRO A 553 15.35 -2.89 10.73
C PRO A 553 14.54 -3.57 11.86
N GLY A 554 13.24 -3.29 11.94
CA GLY A 554 12.35 -3.63 13.06
C GLY A 554 11.59 -2.38 13.52
N LEU A 555 10.50 -2.57 14.29
CA LEU A 555 9.70 -1.43 14.75
C LEU A 555 10.47 -0.55 15.73
N ILE A 556 10.56 0.75 15.49
CA ILE A 556 11.10 1.72 16.45
C ILE A 556 9.90 2.44 17.08
N LEU A 557 9.63 2.18 18.35
CA LEU A 557 8.38 2.59 19.03
C LEU A 557 8.65 3.51 20.23
N PRO A 558 8.62 4.85 20.03
CA PRO A 558 8.53 5.81 21.11
C PRO A 558 7.12 5.88 21.67
N PHE A 559 7.01 5.76 22.99
CA PHE A 559 5.82 5.99 23.77
C PHE A 559 6.12 7.14 24.75
N ILE A 560 5.67 8.34 24.42
CA ILE A 560 5.99 9.56 25.17
C ILE A 560 4.83 9.91 26.10
N HIS A 561 5.14 10.19 27.35
CA HIS A 561 4.23 10.63 28.40
C HIS A 561 4.59 12.06 28.82
N ASN A 562 3.64 12.99 28.69
CA ASN A 562 3.83 14.37 29.13
C ASN A 562 3.55 14.49 30.64
N ARG A 563 4.61 14.48 31.46
CA ARG A 563 4.55 14.46 32.93
C ARG A 563 5.57 15.42 33.54
N LYS A 564 5.08 16.29 34.43
CA LYS A 564 5.90 17.23 35.20
C LYS A 564 6.94 16.51 36.08
N GLY A 565 8.19 16.98 36.02
CA GLY A 565 9.29 16.54 36.88
C GLY A 565 10.47 15.98 36.12
N ASN A 566 11.30 15.16 36.79
CA ASN A 566 12.47 14.52 36.17
C ASN A 566 12.10 13.67 34.96
N VAL A 567 13.00 13.67 33.97
CA VAL A 567 12.90 12.81 32.80
C VAL A 567 13.18 11.37 33.19
N LYS A 568 12.31 10.46 32.77
CA LYS A 568 12.54 9.01 32.82
C LYS A 568 12.52 8.44 31.41
N PHE A 569 13.51 7.62 31.09
CA PHE A 569 13.62 7.00 29.79
C PHE A 569 13.98 5.52 29.96
N GLU A 570 13.02 4.64 29.69
CA GLU A 570 13.21 3.19 29.65
C GLU A 570 13.27 2.73 28.19
N VAL A 571 14.25 1.88 27.86
CA VAL A 571 14.42 1.33 26.53
C VAL A 571 14.52 -0.18 26.58
N GLU A 572 13.76 -0.84 25.72
CA GLU A 572 13.79 -2.27 25.53
C GLU A 572 14.06 -2.63 24.07
N LEU A 573 15.09 -3.43 23.85
CA LEU A 573 15.27 -4.14 22.59
C LEU A 573 14.59 -5.50 22.72
N ARG A 574 13.57 -5.74 21.90
CA ARG A 574 12.74 -6.94 21.93
C ARG A 574 12.90 -7.75 20.65
N ASN A 575 12.87 -9.08 20.79
CA ASN A 575 12.90 -10.03 19.67
C ASN A 575 11.60 -10.83 19.60
N PHE A 576 11.28 -11.39 18.43
CA PHE A 576 10.22 -12.39 18.33
C PHE A 576 10.66 -13.67 19.05
N LEU A 577 9.71 -14.38 19.70
CA LEU A 577 10.00 -15.66 20.35
C LEU A 577 10.59 -16.70 19.38
N ASP A 578 10.17 -16.64 18.11
CA ASP A 578 10.71 -17.46 17.02
C ASP A 578 10.38 -16.85 15.65
N THR A 579 10.88 -17.48 14.58
CA THR A 579 10.57 -17.17 13.18
C THR A 579 9.56 -18.13 12.57
N LYS A 580 9.30 -19.27 13.22
CA LYS A 580 8.39 -20.31 12.73
C LYS A 580 7.46 -20.84 13.82
N PRO A 581 6.26 -21.34 13.46
CA PRO A 581 5.38 -22.02 14.38
C PRO A 581 6.04 -23.23 15.06
N PHE A 582 5.83 -23.40 16.36
CA PHE A 582 6.38 -24.50 17.15
C PHE A 582 5.41 -24.94 18.26
N VAL A 583 5.69 -26.10 18.85
CA VAL A 583 5.00 -26.61 20.05
C VAL A 583 6.01 -26.95 21.12
N ILE A 584 5.56 -26.97 22.38
CA ILE A 584 6.36 -27.49 23.49
C ILE A 584 5.84 -28.87 23.84
N LYS A 585 6.61 -29.92 23.56
CA LYS A 585 6.27 -31.30 23.87
C LYS A 585 7.34 -31.89 24.79
N ASP A 586 6.93 -32.45 25.93
CA ASP A 586 7.84 -33.00 26.95
C ASP A 586 8.98 -32.03 27.34
N SER A 587 8.64 -30.74 27.51
CA SER A 587 9.57 -29.62 27.77
C SER A 587 10.61 -29.35 26.68
N LYS A 588 10.39 -29.81 25.44
CA LYS A 588 11.24 -29.53 24.27
C LYS A 588 10.46 -28.76 23.22
N LYS A 589 11.16 -27.81 22.56
CA LYS A 589 10.66 -27.08 21.39
C LYS A 589 10.72 -27.98 20.16
N GLU A 590 9.58 -28.18 19.50
CA GLU A 590 9.45 -28.90 18.23
C GLU A 590 8.78 -28.00 17.18
N TYR A 591 9.43 -27.78 16.04
CA TYR A 591 8.85 -26.99 14.96
C TYR A 591 7.76 -27.77 14.22
N LEU A 592 6.74 -27.03 13.76
CA LEU A 592 5.66 -27.61 12.98
C LEU A 592 6.06 -27.72 11.51
N ASP A 593 5.87 -28.91 10.94
CA ASP A 593 5.97 -29.09 9.49
C ASP A 593 4.68 -28.54 8.86
N MET A 594 4.84 -27.48 8.07
CA MET A 594 3.74 -26.76 7.45
C MET A 594 3.35 -27.29 6.07
N ASN A 595 4.06 -28.28 5.54
CA ASN A 595 3.71 -28.89 4.27
C ASN A 595 2.40 -29.68 4.41
N ILE A 596 1.38 -29.25 3.70
CA ILE A 596 0.11 -29.96 3.56
C ILE A 596 -0.24 -29.92 2.08
N SER A 597 -0.47 -31.09 1.50
CA SER A 597 -1.10 -31.16 0.17
C SER A 597 -2.60 -31.14 0.37
N TYR A 598 -3.26 -30.18 -0.26
CA TYR A 598 -4.69 -30.23 -0.50
C TYR A 598 -4.92 -30.45 -1.98
N LYS A 599 -5.95 -31.22 -2.28
CA LYS A 599 -6.36 -31.48 -3.65
C LYS A 599 -7.88 -31.45 -3.70
N LEU A 600 -8.43 -30.48 -4.43
CA LEU A 600 -9.86 -30.42 -4.68
C LEU A 600 -10.25 -31.58 -5.60
N LEU A 601 -10.93 -32.58 -5.06
CA LEU A 601 -11.42 -33.74 -5.81
C LEU A 601 -12.83 -33.55 -6.37
N GLY A 602 -13.49 -32.41 -6.18
CA GLY A 602 -14.75 -32.11 -6.85
C GLY A 602 -15.80 -31.43 -5.99
N TYR A 603 -17.02 -31.39 -6.52
CA TYR A 603 -18.18 -30.77 -5.90
C TYR A 603 -19.39 -31.70 -6.04
N ARG A 604 -20.22 -31.77 -5.00
CA ARG A 604 -21.46 -32.57 -4.98
C ARG A 604 -22.62 -31.70 -4.51
N TYR A 605 -23.75 -31.78 -5.20
CA TYR A 605 -24.99 -31.14 -4.76
C TYR A 605 -25.98 -32.19 -4.26
N GLU A 606 -25.95 -32.45 -2.95
CA GLU A 606 -26.82 -33.45 -2.31
C GLU A 606 -27.31 -32.87 -0.98
N ASN A 607 -28.59 -32.48 -0.93
CA ASN A 607 -29.17 -31.72 0.18
C ASN A 607 -28.41 -30.42 0.52
N GLY A 608 -27.77 -29.81 -0.49
CA GLY A 608 -26.95 -28.61 -0.40
C GLY A 608 -25.59 -28.76 -1.09
N PRO A 609 -24.86 -27.65 -1.32
CA PRO A 609 -23.51 -27.64 -1.87
C PRO A 609 -22.49 -28.33 -0.96
N LYS A 610 -21.68 -29.26 -1.49
CA LYS A 610 -20.59 -29.93 -0.78
C LYS A 610 -19.30 -29.95 -1.62
N LEU A 611 -18.14 -29.81 -0.98
CA LEU A 611 -16.84 -29.95 -1.66
C LEU A 611 -16.18 -31.26 -1.28
N ILE A 612 -15.48 -31.87 -2.24
CA ILE A 612 -14.72 -33.11 -2.03
C ILE A 612 -13.25 -32.76 -2.10
N ILE A 613 -12.49 -33.11 -1.06
CA ILE A 613 -11.09 -32.75 -0.92
C ILE A 613 -10.28 -33.93 -0.41
N GLU A 614 -9.08 -34.07 -0.95
CA GLU A 614 -8.03 -34.90 -0.39
C GLU A 614 -7.07 -33.99 0.36
N CYS A 615 -6.66 -34.39 1.56
CA CYS A 615 -5.59 -33.68 2.25
C CYS A 615 -4.68 -34.62 3.04
N SER A 616 -3.47 -34.17 3.33
CA SER A 616 -2.50 -34.94 4.11
C SER A 616 -2.73 -34.91 5.63
N LEU A 617 -3.91 -34.47 6.12
CA LEU A 617 -4.25 -34.52 7.55
C LEU A 617 -4.59 -35.96 7.97
N ASN A 618 -4.09 -36.38 9.13
CA ASN A 618 -4.39 -37.69 9.72
C ASN A 618 -5.73 -37.70 10.47
N GLY A 619 -6.14 -38.88 10.98
CA GLY A 619 -7.45 -39.05 11.63
C GLY A 619 -7.67 -38.16 12.87
N GLU A 620 -6.65 -37.99 13.72
CA GLU A 620 -6.70 -37.14 14.92
C GLU A 620 -6.76 -35.65 14.54
N GLU A 621 -5.95 -35.24 13.58
CA GLU A 621 -5.96 -33.88 13.02
C GLU A 621 -7.33 -33.53 12.41
N LEU A 622 -7.95 -34.46 11.69
CA LEU A 622 -9.29 -34.27 11.11
C LEU A 622 -10.39 -34.17 12.17
N GLU A 623 -10.26 -34.86 13.31
CA GLU A 623 -11.20 -34.69 14.42
C GLU A 623 -11.12 -33.28 15.03
N ILE A 624 -9.90 -32.73 15.18
CA ILE A 624 -9.70 -31.35 15.63
C ILE A 624 -10.27 -30.37 14.59
N TYR A 625 -9.93 -30.55 13.31
CA TYR A 625 -10.40 -29.69 12.24
C TYR A 625 -11.93 -29.70 12.11
N SER A 626 -12.58 -30.85 12.34
CA SER A 626 -14.04 -30.95 12.34
C SER A 626 -14.70 -30.05 13.38
N LYS A 627 -14.07 -29.83 14.55
CA LYS A 627 -14.58 -28.91 15.57
C LYS A 627 -14.51 -27.46 15.10
N ILE A 628 -13.45 -27.10 14.36
CA ILE A 628 -13.28 -25.76 13.77
C ILE A 628 -14.37 -25.50 12.72
N LEU A 629 -14.60 -26.47 11.82
CA LEU A 629 -15.67 -26.42 10.81
C LEU A 629 -17.06 -26.29 11.45
N ASN A 630 -17.37 -27.12 12.45
CA ASN A 630 -18.64 -27.09 13.16
C ASN A 630 -18.85 -25.80 13.98
N ARG A 631 -17.78 -25.11 14.36
CA ARG A 631 -17.86 -23.83 15.05
C ARG A 631 -18.01 -22.64 14.10
N GLY A 632 -17.87 -22.87 12.79
CA GLY A 632 -17.87 -21.81 11.76
C GLY A 632 -16.58 -21.01 11.74
N LEU A 633 -15.50 -21.53 12.34
CA LEU A 633 -14.21 -20.84 12.42
C LEU A 633 -13.38 -20.99 11.17
N SER A 634 -13.81 -21.85 10.24
CA SER A 634 -13.04 -22.10 9.03
C SER A 634 -13.29 -21.07 7.92
N LYS A 635 -12.28 -20.74 7.11
CA LYS A 635 -12.44 -20.02 5.84
C LYS A 635 -13.41 -20.73 4.87
N PHE A 636 -13.57 -22.06 4.98
CA PHE A 636 -14.62 -22.78 4.24
C PHE A 636 -16.04 -22.34 4.61
N SER A 637 -16.24 -21.77 5.79
CA SER A 637 -17.52 -21.24 6.24
C SER A 637 -17.97 -20.02 5.44
N ASP A 638 -17.05 -19.36 4.72
CA ASP A 638 -17.36 -18.24 3.81
C ASP A 638 -17.99 -18.72 2.48
N LEU A 639 -17.84 -19.99 2.13
CA LEU A 639 -18.27 -20.54 0.84
C LEU A 639 -19.76 -20.90 0.75
N LYS A 640 -20.52 -20.71 1.84
CA LYS A 640 -21.93 -21.10 1.95
C LYS A 640 -22.15 -22.58 1.53
N ILE A 641 -21.18 -23.44 1.83
CA ILE A 641 -21.26 -24.89 1.62
C ILE A 641 -21.85 -25.57 2.86
N LYS A 642 -22.52 -26.70 2.66
CA LYS A 642 -23.10 -27.49 3.77
C LYS A 642 -22.10 -28.46 4.40
N ALA A 643 -21.19 -29.02 3.59
CA ALA A 643 -20.23 -30.02 4.06
C ALA A 643 -18.96 -30.08 3.20
N LEU A 644 -17.89 -30.58 3.81
CA LEU A 644 -16.65 -31.02 3.17
C LEU A 644 -16.57 -32.55 3.24
N ILE A 645 -16.27 -33.20 2.14
CA ILE A 645 -15.94 -34.62 2.07
C ILE A 645 -14.41 -34.72 2.01
N ILE A 646 -13.77 -34.89 3.17
CA ILE A 646 -12.31 -34.95 3.31
C ILE A 646 -11.87 -36.40 3.39
N ASN A 647 -10.96 -36.84 2.51
CA ASN A 647 -10.44 -38.21 2.47
C ASN A 647 -11.57 -39.28 2.50
N GLY A 648 -12.69 -38.99 1.84
CA GLY A 648 -13.86 -39.87 1.74
C GLY A 648 -14.87 -39.78 2.91
N LYS A 649 -14.59 -39.01 3.97
CA LYS A 649 -15.49 -38.80 5.10
C LYS A 649 -16.14 -37.42 5.06
N GLU A 650 -17.44 -37.35 5.32
CA GLU A 650 -18.20 -36.10 5.32
C GLU A 650 -18.11 -35.38 6.68
N TYR A 651 -17.86 -34.07 6.62
CA TYR A 651 -17.75 -33.14 7.75
C TYR A 651 -18.66 -31.94 7.50
N GLU A 652 -19.55 -31.63 8.45
CA GLU A 652 -20.45 -30.47 8.35
C GLU A 652 -19.66 -29.15 8.39
N VAL A 653 -20.11 -28.16 7.62
CA VAL A 653 -19.58 -26.80 7.63
C VAL A 653 -20.68 -25.87 8.12
N CYS A 654 -20.46 -25.27 9.28
CA CYS A 654 -21.39 -24.28 9.83
C CYS A 654 -21.18 -22.91 9.20
N GLU A 655 -22.19 -22.03 9.33
CA GLU A 655 -22.05 -20.63 8.95
C GLU A 655 -20.88 -19.96 9.68
N LYS A 656 -20.22 -19.01 9.00
CA LYS A 656 -19.10 -18.26 9.55
C LYS A 656 -19.42 -17.73 10.94
N TYR A 657 -18.53 -18.01 11.89
CA TYR A 657 -18.59 -17.48 13.23
C TYR A 657 -18.50 -15.95 13.17
N LYS A 658 -19.54 -15.28 13.67
CA LYS A 658 -19.55 -13.82 13.78
C LYS A 658 -18.93 -13.40 15.09
N LEU A 659 -17.77 -12.79 15.01
CA LEU A 659 -17.07 -12.26 16.18
C LEU A 659 -17.81 -11.03 16.75
N HIS A 660 -18.20 -10.11 15.87
CA HIS A 660 -18.87 -8.87 16.25
C HIS A 660 -20.37 -8.97 16.00
N LYS A 661 -21.16 -8.68 17.04
CA LYS A 661 -22.63 -8.71 16.96
C LYS A 661 -23.26 -7.40 16.50
N LYS A 662 -22.51 -6.29 16.59
CA LYS A 662 -22.96 -4.94 16.23
C LYS A 662 -21.83 -4.22 15.52
N ALA A 663 -22.14 -3.62 14.38
CA ALA A 663 -21.23 -2.69 13.71
C ALA A 663 -21.10 -1.39 14.54
N PRO A 664 -19.91 -0.79 14.63
CA PRO A 664 -19.71 0.53 15.22
C PRO A 664 -20.31 1.63 14.32
N ALA A 665 -20.55 2.81 14.90
CA ALA A 665 -20.68 4.02 14.11
C ALA A 665 -19.33 4.38 13.50
N PHE A 666 -19.33 4.91 12.27
CA PHE A 666 -18.12 5.16 11.49
C PHE A 666 -18.00 6.60 10.98
N ASP A 667 -18.92 7.51 11.32
CA ASP A 667 -18.93 8.88 10.82
C ASP A 667 -17.90 9.79 11.51
N GLU A 668 -17.71 9.64 12.82
CA GLU A 668 -16.85 10.54 13.63
C GLU A 668 -15.78 9.80 14.45
N LYS A 669 -15.66 8.49 14.22
CA LYS A 669 -14.75 7.61 14.95
C LYS A 669 -13.61 7.15 14.04
N VAL A 670 -12.37 7.25 14.52
CA VAL A 670 -11.22 6.55 13.91
C VAL A 670 -11.46 5.04 13.99
N LEU A 671 -11.62 4.40 12.83
CA LEU A 671 -11.86 2.97 12.73
C LEU A 671 -10.56 2.20 12.96
N ASN A 672 -10.53 1.26 13.89
CA ASN A 672 -9.43 0.29 13.98
C ASN A 672 -9.75 -0.97 13.17
N HIS A 673 -8.80 -1.91 13.09
CA HIS A 673 -8.99 -3.16 12.36
C HIS A 673 -10.21 -3.98 12.82
N GLU A 674 -10.48 -4.04 14.13
CA GLU A 674 -11.66 -4.75 14.65
C GLU A 674 -12.98 -4.08 14.23
N ASP A 675 -13.01 -2.75 14.17
CA ASP A 675 -14.15 -1.99 13.67
C ASP A 675 -14.41 -2.28 12.18
N ILE A 676 -13.36 -2.34 11.36
CA ILE A 676 -13.44 -2.72 9.94
C ILE A 676 -14.02 -4.12 9.78
N CYS A 677 -13.50 -5.11 10.53
CA CYS A 677 -14.03 -6.48 10.49
C CYS A 677 -15.52 -6.51 10.90
N ALA A 678 -15.90 -5.76 11.93
CA ALA A 678 -17.29 -5.68 12.39
C ALA A 678 -18.24 -5.07 11.34
N LEU A 679 -17.79 -4.01 10.64
CA LEU A 679 -18.53 -3.38 9.56
C LEU A 679 -18.69 -4.35 8.37
N ASN A 680 -17.58 -4.96 7.92
CA ASN A 680 -17.60 -5.96 6.85
C ASN A 680 -18.54 -7.14 7.16
N ASP A 681 -18.48 -7.68 8.38
CA ASP A 681 -19.37 -8.76 8.83
C ASP A 681 -20.85 -8.38 8.78
N SER A 682 -21.17 -7.10 9.03
CA SER A 682 -22.54 -6.59 8.91
C SER A 682 -23.01 -6.55 7.44
N LEU A 683 -22.09 -6.25 6.51
CA LEU A 683 -22.36 -6.12 5.08
C LEU A 683 -22.45 -7.48 4.35
N ARG A 684 -21.88 -8.56 4.87
CA ARG A 684 -21.90 -9.91 4.24
C ARG A 684 -23.29 -10.45 3.90
N SER A 685 -24.33 -9.98 4.58
CA SER A 685 -25.71 -10.38 4.33
C SER A 685 -26.35 -9.67 3.13
N ASN A 686 -25.74 -8.58 2.66
CA ASN A 686 -26.20 -7.83 1.51
C ASN A 686 -25.92 -8.61 0.22
N ARG A 687 -26.97 -8.90 -0.56
CA ARG A 687 -26.88 -9.65 -1.82
C ARG A 687 -26.14 -8.90 -2.93
N ASP A 688 -26.11 -7.57 -2.84
CA ASP A 688 -25.53 -6.68 -3.84
C ASP A 688 -24.03 -6.45 -3.58
N LEU A 689 -23.48 -7.04 -2.51
CA LEU A 689 -22.07 -6.95 -2.13
C LEU A 689 -21.45 -8.34 -2.01
N LYS A 690 -20.16 -8.43 -2.31
CA LYS A 690 -19.32 -9.58 -2.03
C LYS A 690 -18.14 -9.12 -1.19
N ILE A 691 -18.09 -9.59 0.06
CA ILE A 691 -16.99 -9.31 0.99
C ILE A 691 -16.00 -10.46 0.92
N ASN A 692 -14.81 -10.20 0.37
CA ASN A 692 -13.79 -11.23 0.19
C ASN A 692 -12.60 -10.99 1.10
N TYR A 693 -12.15 -12.06 1.75
CA TYR A 693 -10.80 -12.08 2.30
C TYR A 693 -9.77 -12.02 1.17
N ILE A 694 -8.72 -11.21 1.34
CA ILE A 694 -7.70 -10.95 0.32
C ILE A 694 -6.33 -11.45 0.75
N ALA A 695 -5.84 -11.00 1.89
CA ALA A 695 -4.49 -11.27 2.33
C ALA A 695 -4.41 -11.22 3.86
N LYS A 696 -3.23 -11.54 4.39
CA LYS A 696 -2.89 -11.40 5.80
C LYS A 696 -1.74 -10.41 5.93
N SER A 697 -1.77 -9.59 6.97
CA SER A 697 -0.64 -8.76 7.33
C SER A 697 0.52 -9.56 7.91
N PHE A 698 1.68 -8.93 8.09
CA PHE A 698 2.84 -9.57 8.72
C PHE A 698 2.49 -10.11 10.11
N MET A 699 1.67 -9.43 10.90
CA MET A 699 1.23 -9.91 12.23
C MET A 699 -0.02 -10.80 12.18
N GLY A 700 -0.49 -11.19 10.99
CA GLY A 700 -1.55 -12.17 10.78
C GLY A 700 -3.00 -11.63 10.80
N ARG A 701 -3.18 -10.30 10.68
CA ARG A 701 -4.50 -9.65 10.59
C ARG A 701 -5.11 -9.82 9.21
N ASP A 702 -6.42 -10.02 9.16
CA ASP A 702 -7.13 -10.21 7.91
C ASP A 702 -7.30 -8.89 7.13
N ILE A 703 -7.00 -8.91 5.83
CA ILE A 703 -7.28 -7.82 4.88
C ILE A 703 -8.43 -8.26 3.98
N GLU A 704 -9.43 -7.40 3.80
CA GLU A 704 -10.68 -7.74 3.11
C GLU A 704 -11.06 -6.68 2.06
N SER A 705 -11.84 -7.09 1.06
CA SER A 705 -12.38 -6.20 0.02
C SER A 705 -13.91 -6.16 0.07
N ILE A 706 -14.45 -5.05 -0.41
CA ILE A 706 -15.85 -4.85 -0.72
C ILE A 706 -15.99 -4.78 -2.25
N GLU A 707 -16.61 -5.79 -2.86
CA GLU A 707 -16.87 -5.84 -4.30
C GLU A 707 -18.39 -5.67 -4.55
N PHE A 708 -18.77 -4.72 -5.40
CA PHE A 708 -20.18 -4.48 -5.73
C PHE A 708 -20.65 -5.45 -6.81
N ASN A 709 -21.78 -6.12 -6.59
CA ASN A 709 -22.37 -7.11 -7.50
C ASN A 709 -23.88 -6.90 -7.66
N VAL A 710 -24.26 -5.96 -8.54
CA VAL A 710 -25.66 -5.60 -8.81
C VAL A 710 -26.23 -6.17 -10.11
N ASP A 711 -25.46 -6.99 -10.84
CA ASP A 711 -25.92 -7.55 -12.11
C ASP A 711 -26.93 -8.67 -11.89
N ASP A 712 -28.06 -8.63 -12.62
CA ASP A 712 -29.16 -9.58 -12.50
C ASP A 712 -28.78 -11.01 -12.98
N ASP A 713 -27.79 -11.10 -13.87
CA ASP A 713 -27.18 -12.35 -14.31
C ASP A 713 -25.90 -12.59 -13.52
N PHE A 714 -25.75 -13.77 -12.90
CA PHE A 714 -24.49 -14.19 -12.25
C PHE A 714 -23.37 -14.21 -13.29
N THR A 715 -22.72 -13.06 -13.49
CA THR A 715 -21.66 -12.85 -14.45
C THR A 715 -20.35 -12.83 -13.66
N PRO A 716 -19.40 -13.75 -13.94
CA PRO A 716 -18.08 -13.74 -13.32
C PRO A 716 -17.41 -12.36 -13.37
N THR A 717 -16.59 -12.07 -12.37
CA THR A 717 -15.80 -10.85 -12.28
C THR A 717 -15.02 -10.63 -13.58
N PHE A 718 -14.34 -11.64 -14.13
CA PHE A 718 -13.58 -11.46 -15.39
C PHE A 718 -14.48 -11.10 -16.59
N LYS A 719 -15.73 -11.55 -16.63
CA LYS A 719 -16.67 -11.17 -17.70
C LYS A 719 -17.24 -9.78 -17.48
N ARG A 720 -17.43 -9.38 -16.22
CA ARG A 720 -17.87 -8.03 -15.85
C ARG A 720 -16.82 -6.99 -16.19
N THR A 721 -15.55 -7.26 -15.92
CA THR A 721 -14.43 -6.37 -16.29
C THR A 721 -14.27 -6.24 -17.80
N MET A 722 -14.80 -7.17 -18.59
CA MET A 722 -14.87 -7.02 -20.05
C MET A 722 -16.07 -6.16 -20.52
N LYS A 723 -17.15 -6.08 -19.74
CA LYS A 723 -18.40 -5.38 -20.10
C LYS A 723 -18.51 -3.97 -19.54
N LYS A 724 -17.85 -3.69 -18.42
CA LYS A 724 -17.91 -2.42 -17.69
C LYS A 724 -16.50 -1.94 -17.36
N PRO A 725 -16.22 -0.63 -17.37
CA PRO A 725 -15.01 -0.12 -16.77
C PRO A 725 -14.95 -0.45 -15.28
N THR A 726 -13.75 -0.52 -14.74
CA THR A 726 -13.49 -0.89 -13.34
C THR A 726 -12.77 0.24 -12.61
N MET A 727 -13.33 0.65 -11.48
CA MET A 727 -12.73 1.53 -10.47
C MET A 727 -12.24 0.67 -9.30
N TYR A 728 -10.96 0.77 -8.96
CA TYR A 728 -10.40 0.21 -7.73
C TYR A 728 -9.96 1.37 -6.82
N ILE A 729 -10.54 1.43 -5.61
CA ILE A 729 -10.15 2.37 -4.56
C ILE A 729 -9.46 1.60 -3.43
N ASN A 730 -8.26 2.02 -3.08
CA ASN A 730 -7.47 1.49 -1.98
C ASN A 730 -7.45 2.50 -0.84
N GLU A 731 -7.66 2.03 0.39
CA GLU A 731 -7.78 2.87 1.57
C GLU A 731 -6.79 2.40 2.65
N ARG A 732 -6.17 3.35 3.36
CA ARG A 732 -5.23 3.10 4.47
C ARG A 732 -4.15 2.08 4.17
N HIS A 733 -3.44 2.26 3.06
CA HIS A 733 -2.11 1.65 2.95
C HIS A 733 -1.17 2.26 3.98
N HIS A 734 -1.35 3.55 4.28
CA HIS A 734 -0.80 4.18 5.47
C HIS A 734 -1.86 4.24 6.53
N ALA A 735 -1.55 3.68 7.70
CA ALA A 735 -2.60 3.51 8.68
C ALA A 735 -2.92 4.79 9.46
N ASN A 736 -2.00 5.74 9.62
CA ASN A 736 -2.31 7.01 10.31
C ASN A 736 -3.22 7.95 9.48
N GLU A 737 -3.42 7.70 8.18
CA GLU A 737 -4.25 8.46 7.24
C GLU A 737 -5.72 7.99 7.31
N VAL A 738 -6.46 8.41 8.35
CA VAL A 738 -7.61 7.65 8.89
C VAL A 738 -8.93 7.75 8.14
N SER A 739 -9.21 8.86 7.45
CA SER A 739 -10.56 9.21 6.95
C SER A 739 -10.97 8.44 5.71
N SER A 740 -10.01 7.92 4.97
CA SER A 740 -10.14 7.02 3.83
C SER A 740 -11.01 5.78 4.16
N SER A 741 -10.78 5.10 5.30
CA SER A 741 -11.65 4.00 5.76
C SER A 741 -13.09 4.43 6.02
N ASN A 742 -13.31 5.62 6.61
CA ASN A 742 -14.65 6.12 6.91
C ASN A 742 -15.40 6.44 5.60
N SER A 743 -14.70 7.07 4.66
CA SER A 743 -15.15 7.35 3.30
C SER A 743 -15.55 6.07 2.57
N CYS A 744 -14.81 4.97 2.73
CA CYS A 744 -15.13 3.68 2.13
C CYS A 744 -16.56 3.19 2.46
N TYR A 745 -16.98 3.33 3.72
CA TYR A 745 -18.33 2.93 4.15
C TYR A 745 -19.39 3.96 3.76
N GLU A 746 -19.10 5.26 3.84
CA GLU A 746 -20.01 6.31 3.36
C GLU A 746 -20.27 6.15 1.84
N LEU A 747 -19.22 5.92 1.06
CA LEU A 747 -19.29 5.61 -0.36
C LEU A 747 -20.07 4.33 -0.62
N THR A 748 -19.89 3.29 0.21
CA THR A 748 -20.62 2.04 0.09
C THR A 748 -22.13 2.24 0.27
N GLU A 749 -22.55 3.02 1.27
CA GLU A 749 -23.96 3.36 1.47
C GLU A 749 -24.54 4.12 0.27
N LYS A 750 -23.85 5.14 -0.23
CA LYS A 750 -24.28 5.92 -1.40
C LYS A 750 -24.39 5.06 -2.67
N LEU A 751 -23.41 4.19 -2.94
CA LEU A 751 -23.41 3.33 -4.12
C LEU A 751 -24.53 2.28 -4.07
N LEU A 752 -24.89 1.79 -2.88
CA LEU A 752 -26.04 0.88 -2.72
C LEU A 752 -27.38 1.56 -3.01
N GLU A 753 -27.47 2.89 -2.85
CA GLU A 753 -28.62 3.69 -3.28
C GLU A 753 -28.60 3.96 -4.80
N GLU A 754 -27.41 4.12 -5.39
CA GLU A 754 -27.20 4.38 -6.83
C GLU A 754 -26.97 3.11 -7.67
N LYS A 755 -27.80 2.08 -7.54
CA LYS A 755 -27.61 0.78 -8.25
C LYS A 755 -27.50 0.89 -9.78
N GLU A 756 -28.17 1.88 -10.39
CA GLU A 756 -28.08 2.13 -11.83
C GLU A 756 -26.69 2.59 -12.28
N LEU A 757 -25.92 3.23 -11.38
CA LEU A 757 -24.53 3.56 -11.62
C LEU A 757 -23.69 2.27 -11.67
N LEU A 758 -23.86 1.38 -10.69
CA LEU A 758 -23.14 0.09 -10.59
C LEU A 758 -23.50 -0.90 -11.74
N LYS A 759 -24.60 -0.67 -12.46
CA LYS A 759 -24.90 -1.37 -13.72
C LYS A 759 -24.00 -0.95 -14.88
N LYS A 760 -23.27 0.17 -14.76
CA LYS A 760 -22.38 0.71 -15.80
C LYS A 760 -20.90 0.58 -15.44
N VAL A 761 -20.55 0.51 -14.17
CA VAL A 761 -19.16 0.47 -13.68
C VAL A 761 -18.99 -0.64 -12.63
N ASN A 762 -17.84 -1.33 -12.63
CA ASN A 762 -17.44 -2.19 -11.53
C ASN A 762 -16.68 -1.36 -10.49
N VAL A 763 -17.04 -1.51 -9.22
CA VAL A 763 -16.33 -0.87 -8.10
C VAL A 763 -15.82 -1.95 -7.17
N VAL A 764 -14.55 -1.84 -6.78
CA VAL A 764 -13.92 -2.66 -5.75
C VAL A 764 -13.17 -1.75 -4.77
N LEU A 765 -13.33 -2.02 -3.48
CA LEU A 765 -12.74 -1.25 -2.39
C LEU A 765 -11.90 -2.18 -1.50
N ILE A 766 -10.74 -1.72 -1.04
CA ILE A 766 -10.06 -2.27 0.14
C ILE A 766 -10.20 -1.24 1.26
N PRO A 767 -11.00 -1.49 2.33
CA PRO A 767 -11.23 -0.49 3.38
C PRO A 767 -10.02 -0.19 4.26
N MET A 768 -9.05 -1.11 4.32
CA MET A 768 -7.83 -0.98 5.11
C MET A 768 -6.79 -1.99 4.62
N GLU A 769 -5.74 -1.51 3.95
CA GLU A 769 -4.65 -2.36 3.49
C GLU A 769 -3.59 -2.62 4.57
N ASN A 770 -3.35 -1.67 5.48
CA ASN A 770 -2.35 -1.79 6.56
C ASN A 770 -2.99 -1.93 7.96
N PRO A 771 -3.49 -3.12 8.31
CA PRO A 771 -4.11 -3.35 9.61
C PRO A 771 -3.08 -3.40 10.76
N ASP A 772 -1.80 -3.64 10.45
CA ASP A 772 -0.71 -3.69 11.43
C ASP A 772 -0.33 -2.30 11.92
N GLY A 773 -0.16 -1.35 11.00
CA GLY A 773 -0.04 0.06 11.31
C GLY A 773 -1.27 0.57 12.07
N SER A 774 -2.48 0.15 11.67
CA SER A 774 -3.73 0.58 12.33
C SER A 774 -3.78 0.19 13.80
N TYR A 775 -3.24 -0.99 14.14
CA TYR A 775 -3.11 -1.38 15.54
C TYR A 775 -2.12 -0.50 16.30
N ILE A 776 -0.93 -0.23 15.73
CA ILE A 776 0.07 0.65 16.36
C ILE A 776 -0.56 2.03 16.59
N HIS A 777 -1.23 2.59 15.58
CA HIS A 777 -1.98 3.84 15.68
C HIS A 777 -2.99 3.80 16.84
N SER A 778 -3.81 2.74 16.92
CA SER A 778 -4.82 2.60 17.98
C SER A 778 -4.25 2.52 19.41
N LEU A 779 -2.98 2.14 19.56
CA LEU A 779 -2.30 2.17 20.86
C LEU A 779 -1.88 3.59 21.24
N LEU A 780 -1.36 4.34 20.28
CA LEU A 780 -0.75 5.66 20.48
C LEU A 780 -1.79 6.76 20.67
N ILE A 781 -2.89 6.74 19.90
CA ILE A 781 -3.97 7.73 19.99
C ILE A 781 -4.74 7.71 21.33
N LYS A 782 -4.51 6.69 22.17
CA LYS A 782 -5.13 6.63 23.51
C LYS A 782 -4.61 7.72 24.45
N GLU A 783 -3.36 8.12 24.29
CA GLU A 783 -2.76 9.18 25.11
C GLU A 783 -2.72 10.50 24.36
N HIS A 784 -2.32 10.49 23.08
CA HIS A 784 -2.21 11.70 22.26
C HIS A 784 -3.09 11.59 21.01
N PRO A 785 -4.40 11.87 21.11
CA PRO A 785 -5.37 11.58 20.05
C PRO A 785 -5.24 12.47 18.80
N ASN A 786 -4.31 13.43 18.77
CA ASN A 786 -4.22 14.40 17.69
C ASN A 786 -2.78 14.63 17.19
N TRP A 787 -1.87 13.72 17.52
CA TRP A 787 -0.51 13.69 17.00
C TRP A 787 -0.44 13.03 15.63
N ILE A 788 0.65 13.28 14.90
CA ILE A 788 0.81 12.84 13.50
C ILE A 788 0.99 11.31 13.41
N PHE A 789 1.85 10.75 14.26
CA PHE A 789 2.16 9.32 14.36
C PHE A 789 2.56 8.64 13.03
N HIS A 790 3.55 9.18 12.31
CA HIS A 790 4.06 8.49 11.12
C HIS A 790 4.69 7.12 11.42
N ILE A 791 4.98 6.81 12.68
CA ILE A 791 5.31 5.43 13.08
C ILE A 791 4.28 4.40 12.63
N ALA A 792 3.00 4.79 12.61
CA ALA A 792 1.89 3.95 12.20
C ALA A 792 1.56 4.09 10.71
N ARG A 793 2.31 4.90 9.96
CA ARG A 793 2.26 4.99 8.51
C ARG A 793 2.60 3.64 7.89
N PHE A 794 3.71 3.05 8.32
CA PHE A 794 4.25 1.80 7.77
C PHE A 794 3.69 0.55 8.46
N ASN A 795 4.11 -0.65 8.02
CA ASN A 795 3.65 -1.91 8.61
C ASN A 795 4.33 -2.20 9.96
N ALA A 796 4.07 -3.39 10.52
CA ALA A 796 4.58 -3.81 11.84
C ALA A 796 6.12 -3.82 11.97
N LEU A 797 6.88 -3.71 10.88
CA LEU A 797 8.34 -3.70 10.87
C LEU A 797 8.92 -2.33 10.46
N GLY A 798 8.08 -1.33 10.25
CA GLY A 798 8.50 0.00 9.81
C GLY A 798 8.84 0.10 8.32
N LYS A 799 8.34 -0.84 7.49
CA LYS A 799 8.59 -0.86 6.03
C LYS A 799 7.45 -0.18 5.27
N GLU A 800 7.83 0.70 4.34
CA GLU A 800 6.98 1.11 3.21
C GLU A 800 6.77 -0.10 2.28
N PHE A 801 5.71 -0.86 2.54
CA PHE A 801 5.47 -2.13 1.87
C PHE A 801 4.91 -1.95 0.45
N ALA A 802 4.54 -0.73 0.02
CA ALA A 802 4.19 -0.49 -1.38
C ALA A 802 5.39 -0.73 -2.33
N HIS A 803 6.62 -0.72 -1.82
CA HIS A 803 7.81 -1.15 -2.56
C HIS A 803 7.92 -2.68 -2.73
N GLU A 804 7.10 -3.44 -2.02
CA GLU A 804 7.06 -4.91 -2.04
C GLU A 804 5.94 -5.45 -2.95
N TYR A 805 5.09 -4.57 -3.50
CA TYR A 805 4.12 -4.96 -4.52
C TYR A 805 4.78 -5.70 -5.68
N PHE A 806 4.14 -6.79 -6.12
CA PHE A 806 4.60 -7.69 -7.19
C PHE A 806 5.93 -8.43 -6.91
N LYS A 807 6.47 -8.37 -5.68
CA LYS A 807 7.60 -9.22 -5.29
C LYS A 807 7.09 -10.54 -4.70
N GLU A 808 7.53 -11.65 -5.28
CA GLU A 808 7.25 -12.98 -4.75
C GLU A 808 7.99 -13.18 -3.41
N ASP A 809 7.40 -13.97 -2.51
CA ASP A 809 7.98 -14.36 -1.21
C ASP A 809 8.32 -13.22 -0.23
N SER A 810 7.74 -12.03 -0.41
CA SER A 810 7.93 -10.93 0.55
C SER A 810 7.36 -11.30 1.92
N ILE A 811 8.11 -11.02 2.99
CA ILE A 811 7.59 -11.16 4.36
C ILE A 811 6.53 -10.10 4.68
N HIS A 812 6.46 -9.02 3.88
CA HIS A 812 5.51 -7.93 4.04
C HIS A 812 4.21 -8.26 3.30
N THR A 813 3.50 -9.27 3.83
CA THR A 813 2.37 -9.93 3.16
C THR A 813 1.15 -9.02 2.98
N GLU A 814 1.09 -7.85 3.62
CA GLU A 814 0.11 -6.80 3.29
C GLU A 814 0.15 -6.43 1.80
N ALA A 815 1.34 -6.44 1.20
CA ALA A 815 1.57 -6.08 -0.20
C ALA A 815 0.81 -6.99 -1.20
N GLU A 816 0.44 -8.20 -0.79
CA GLU A 816 -0.34 -9.13 -1.62
C GLU A 816 -1.76 -8.61 -1.85
N ALA A 817 -2.32 -7.80 -0.93
CA ALA A 817 -3.71 -7.37 -0.98
C ALA A 817 -4.05 -6.59 -2.26
N MET A 818 -3.26 -5.55 -2.56
CA MET A 818 -3.45 -4.75 -3.78
C MET A 818 -3.22 -5.59 -5.05
N VAL A 819 -2.18 -6.42 -5.06
CA VAL A 819 -1.80 -7.25 -6.23
C VAL A 819 -2.90 -8.26 -6.58
N GLU A 820 -3.48 -8.90 -5.56
CA GLU A 820 -4.58 -9.85 -5.71
C GLU A 820 -5.84 -9.21 -6.31
N ILE A 821 -6.20 -7.99 -5.85
CA ILE A 821 -7.33 -7.24 -6.41
C ILE A 821 -7.03 -6.78 -7.83
N PHE A 822 -5.79 -6.35 -8.10
CA PHE A 822 -5.37 -5.98 -9.45
C PHE A 822 -5.57 -7.13 -10.44
N TYR A 823 -5.04 -8.33 -10.18
CA TYR A 823 -5.17 -9.45 -11.12
C TYR A 823 -6.63 -9.91 -11.30
N ARG A 824 -7.45 -9.80 -10.25
CA ARG A 824 -8.86 -10.18 -10.30
C ARG A 824 -9.70 -9.20 -11.11
N HIS A 825 -9.51 -7.89 -10.90
CA HIS A 825 -10.42 -6.86 -11.40
C HIS A 825 -9.87 -6.08 -12.58
N LEU A 826 -8.54 -6.09 -12.77
CA LEU A 826 -7.82 -5.38 -13.83
C LEU A 826 -8.38 -3.95 -13.98
N PRO A 827 -8.14 -3.03 -13.03
CA PRO A 827 -8.81 -1.73 -12.96
C PRO A 827 -8.40 -0.78 -14.08
N ASP A 828 -9.36 -0.01 -14.59
CA ASP A 828 -9.12 1.08 -15.54
C ASP A 828 -8.68 2.36 -14.82
N ILE A 829 -9.25 2.62 -13.64
CA ILE A 829 -8.79 3.66 -12.70
C ILE A 829 -8.39 2.98 -11.40
N TYR A 830 -7.18 3.26 -10.93
CA TYR A 830 -6.72 2.95 -9.59
C TYR A 830 -6.58 4.26 -8.80
N CYS A 831 -7.34 4.37 -7.71
CA CYS A 831 -7.27 5.48 -6.77
C CYS A 831 -6.72 4.98 -5.44
N ASP A 832 -5.64 5.59 -4.98
CA ASP A 832 -5.07 5.35 -3.67
C ASP A 832 -5.42 6.54 -2.78
N ASN A 833 -6.33 6.34 -1.83
CA ASN A 833 -6.77 7.40 -0.94
C ASN A 833 -5.79 7.51 0.23
N HIS A 834 -5.18 8.68 0.32
CA HIS A 834 -4.15 9.02 1.28
C HIS A 834 -4.49 10.24 2.13
N GLY A 835 -3.60 10.45 3.10
CA GLY A 835 -3.58 11.52 4.05
C GLY A 835 -2.24 12.22 4.21
N VAL A 836 -2.30 13.43 4.74
CA VAL A 836 -1.16 14.22 5.19
C VAL A 836 -1.42 14.85 6.56
N PRO A 837 -0.36 15.34 7.24
CA PRO A 837 -0.52 16.04 8.51
C PRO A 837 -1.55 17.15 8.42
N HIS A 838 -2.45 17.25 9.40
CA HIS A 838 -3.43 18.33 9.48
C HIS A 838 -2.91 19.61 10.15
N HIS A 839 -1.67 19.58 10.60
CA HIS A 839 -0.95 20.70 11.20
C HIS A 839 0.51 20.65 10.74
N GLU A 840 1.32 21.61 11.19
CA GLU A 840 2.74 21.60 10.83
C GLU A 840 3.41 20.28 11.19
N TRP A 841 4.28 19.80 10.30
CA TRP A 841 5.16 18.66 10.54
C TRP A 841 6.60 19.16 10.69
N ALA A 842 7.02 19.34 11.93
CA ALA A 842 8.39 19.69 12.28
C ALA A 842 9.17 18.49 12.85
N GLN A 843 10.49 18.61 12.79
CA GLN A 843 11.47 17.67 13.36
C GLN A 843 12.66 18.48 13.90
N PRO A 844 12.58 18.97 15.15
CA PRO A 844 13.57 19.85 15.77
C PRO A 844 15.03 19.36 15.65
N PHE A 845 15.24 18.04 15.74
CA PHE A 845 16.57 17.43 15.68
C PHE A 845 16.97 16.99 14.26
N SER A 846 16.14 17.27 13.24
CA SER A 846 16.39 16.93 11.84
C SER A 846 16.51 18.14 10.90
N GLY A 847 16.77 19.33 11.45
CA GLY A 847 16.85 20.57 10.67
C GLY A 847 15.49 21.28 10.53
N TYR A 848 14.65 21.16 11.57
CA TYR A 848 13.27 21.67 11.67
C TYR A 848 12.26 21.02 10.72
N THR A 849 12.66 20.66 9.50
CA THR A 849 11.85 19.89 8.54
C THR A 849 12.51 18.56 8.25
N ALA A 850 11.73 17.50 8.07
CA ALA A 850 12.25 16.17 7.74
C ALA A 850 13.13 16.18 6.48
N PRO A 851 14.38 15.67 6.52
CA PRO A 851 15.32 15.78 5.40
C PRO A 851 14.80 15.23 4.08
N ALA A 852 14.06 14.11 4.11
CA ALA A 852 13.46 13.50 2.92
C ALA A 852 12.08 14.07 2.54
N TYR A 853 11.44 14.85 3.42
CA TYR A 853 10.08 15.34 3.26
C TYR A 853 9.96 16.86 3.50
N LYS A 854 11.02 17.62 3.23
CA LYS A 854 11.06 19.07 3.50
C LYS A 854 9.87 19.82 2.93
N GLY A 855 9.43 19.44 1.73
CA GLY A 855 8.28 20.02 1.06
C GLY A 855 6.95 19.80 1.76
N PHE A 856 6.84 18.87 2.72
CA PHE A 856 5.60 18.48 3.43
C PHE A 856 5.41 19.20 4.78
N TRP A 857 6.30 20.14 5.13
CA TRP A 857 6.28 20.84 6.42
C TRP A 857 4.91 21.45 6.80
N LEU A 858 4.20 22.06 5.85
CA LEU A 858 2.96 22.78 6.13
C LEU A 858 1.79 22.26 5.28
N PRO A 859 0.59 22.06 5.85
CA PRO A 859 -0.61 21.72 5.09
C PRO A 859 -0.95 22.82 4.09
N ARG A 860 -1.32 22.43 2.86
CA ARG A 860 -1.50 23.36 1.72
C ARG A 860 -2.90 23.41 1.14
N SER A 861 -3.76 22.48 1.52
CA SER A 861 -5.12 22.31 1.03
C SER A 861 -5.82 21.29 1.93
N LEU A 862 -7.15 21.34 2.05
CA LEU A 862 -7.93 20.25 2.68
C LEU A 862 -7.72 18.94 1.92
N ILE A 863 -7.69 19.03 0.58
CA ILE A 863 -7.40 17.92 -0.32
C ILE A 863 -6.56 18.40 -1.50
N TYR A 864 -5.57 17.61 -1.91
CA TYR A 864 -4.86 17.75 -3.19
C TYR A 864 -4.62 16.37 -3.81
N GLY A 865 -4.06 16.30 -5.01
CA GLY A 865 -3.85 14.99 -5.65
C GLY A 865 -2.62 14.87 -6.53
N TYR A 866 -2.24 13.62 -6.79
CA TYR A 866 -1.19 13.23 -7.74
C TYR A 866 -1.77 12.44 -8.90
N PHE A 867 -1.37 12.79 -10.12
CA PHE A 867 -1.52 11.94 -11.29
C PHE A 867 -0.19 11.28 -11.63
N TRP A 868 -0.20 9.95 -11.66
CA TRP A 868 0.94 9.11 -12.03
C TRP A 868 0.75 8.63 -13.48
N TYR A 869 1.50 9.19 -14.43
CA TYR A 869 1.26 8.96 -15.87
C TYR A 869 2.50 8.51 -16.65
N PRO A 870 2.34 7.65 -17.67
CA PRO A 870 3.41 7.30 -18.61
C PRO A 870 3.72 8.46 -19.57
N LYS A 871 4.99 8.73 -19.85
CA LYS A 871 5.42 9.87 -20.69
C LYS A 871 5.30 9.62 -22.19
N GLU A 872 5.22 8.36 -22.60
CA GLU A 872 5.28 7.95 -23.99
C GLU A 872 4.05 8.42 -24.77
N GLU A 873 4.28 8.92 -25.99
CA GLU A 873 3.23 9.49 -26.85
C GLU A 873 2.10 8.49 -27.18
N GLU A 874 2.42 7.19 -27.19
CA GLU A 874 1.46 6.10 -27.39
C GLU A 874 0.37 6.04 -26.31
N TYR A 875 0.62 6.60 -25.11
CA TYR A 875 -0.32 6.70 -24.00
C TYR A 875 -0.88 8.12 -23.81
N SER A 876 -0.77 8.99 -24.81
CA SER A 876 -1.31 10.37 -24.74
C SER A 876 -2.81 10.44 -24.43
N ASP A 877 -3.59 9.42 -24.78
CA ASP A 877 -5.01 9.32 -24.40
C ASP A 877 -5.19 9.06 -22.88
N ASN A 878 -4.27 8.35 -22.22
CA ASN A 878 -4.28 8.22 -20.75
C ASN A 878 -4.09 9.59 -20.07
N TYR A 879 -3.18 10.42 -20.60
CA TYR A 879 -2.93 11.77 -20.09
C TYR A 879 -4.18 12.66 -20.18
N LYS A 880 -4.85 12.67 -21.34
CA LYS A 880 -6.11 13.42 -21.52
C LYS A 880 -7.20 12.97 -20.56
N LEU A 881 -7.29 11.67 -20.29
CA LEU A 881 -8.25 11.13 -19.33
C LEU A 881 -7.97 11.64 -17.91
N CYS A 882 -6.70 11.77 -17.53
CA CYS A 882 -6.31 12.42 -16.28
C CYS A 882 -6.70 13.92 -16.28
N GLU A 883 -6.56 14.65 -17.39
CA GLU A 883 -6.92 16.08 -17.47
C GLU A 883 -8.43 16.28 -17.28
N GLU A 884 -9.24 15.46 -17.93
CA GLU A 884 -10.69 15.49 -17.74
C GLU A 884 -11.10 15.11 -16.32
N LEU A 885 -10.39 14.15 -15.70
CA LEU A 885 -10.65 13.77 -14.31
C LEU A 885 -10.24 14.87 -13.33
N GLN A 886 -9.15 15.59 -13.58
CA GLN A 886 -8.74 16.76 -12.80
C GLN A 886 -9.88 17.78 -12.69
N ASP A 887 -10.56 18.05 -13.82
CA ASP A 887 -11.73 18.94 -13.87
C ASP A 887 -12.87 18.45 -12.99
N VAL A 888 -13.22 17.16 -13.08
CA VAL A 888 -14.30 16.54 -12.30
C VAL A 888 -14.00 16.62 -10.80
N ILE A 889 -12.78 16.29 -10.39
CA ILE A 889 -12.39 16.33 -8.98
C ILE A 889 -12.39 17.77 -8.46
N ALA A 890 -11.86 18.71 -9.24
CA ALA A 890 -11.83 20.11 -8.84
C ALA A 890 -13.24 20.69 -8.65
N ASP A 891 -14.14 20.44 -9.60
CA ASP A 891 -15.52 20.90 -9.51
C ASP A 891 -16.29 20.21 -8.37
N SER A 892 -16.01 18.93 -8.11
CA SER A 892 -16.60 18.17 -7.00
C SER A 892 -16.27 18.79 -5.63
N ILE A 893 -14.99 19.10 -5.38
CA ILE A 893 -14.56 19.64 -4.09
C ILE A 893 -15.02 21.10 -3.91
N ASN A 894 -14.89 21.93 -4.96
CA ASN A 894 -15.28 23.35 -4.87
C ASN A 894 -16.80 23.58 -4.77
N LYS A 895 -17.61 22.57 -5.08
CA LYS A 895 -19.05 22.62 -4.89
C LYS A 895 -19.46 22.71 -3.42
N ASP A 896 -18.59 22.29 -2.50
CA ASP A 896 -18.82 22.39 -1.07
C ASP A 896 -18.20 23.67 -0.48
N ASP A 897 -19.04 24.59 -0.02
CA ASP A 897 -18.62 25.90 0.50
C ASP A 897 -17.59 25.80 1.64
N LEU A 898 -17.70 24.77 2.49
CA LEU A 898 -16.79 24.59 3.63
C LEU A 898 -15.43 24.08 3.15
N MET A 899 -15.42 23.08 2.28
CA MET A 899 -14.18 22.54 1.70
C MET A 899 -13.43 23.61 0.90
N HIS A 900 -14.14 24.35 0.05
CA HIS A 900 -13.55 25.43 -0.76
C HIS A 900 -12.96 26.53 0.13
N LYS A 901 -13.69 26.97 1.17
CA LYS A 901 -13.20 27.97 2.12
C LYS A 901 -11.96 27.49 2.88
N MET A 902 -11.91 26.22 3.29
CA MET A 902 -10.75 25.67 3.97
C MET A 902 -9.53 25.55 3.05
N ASN A 903 -9.72 25.14 1.79
CA ASN A 903 -8.66 25.17 0.79
C ASN A 903 -8.07 26.58 0.66
N LEU A 904 -8.91 27.60 0.47
CA LEU A 904 -8.45 28.98 0.30
C LEU A 904 -7.69 29.51 1.53
N ASP A 905 -8.17 29.21 2.75
CA ASP A 905 -7.46 29.62 3.98
C ASP A 905 -6.08 28.95 4.08
N MET A 906 -5.98 27.65 3.81
CA MET A 906 -4.71 26.92 3.84
C MET A 906 -3.75 27.38 2.76
N GLN A 907 -4.25 27.67 1.56
CA GLN A 907 -3.45 28.20 0.46
C GLN A 907 -2.83 29.54 0.83
N ASP A 908 -3.61 30.44 1.41
CA ASP A 908 -3.12 31.74 1.87
C ASP A 908 -2.00 31.58 2.92
N ARG A 909 -2.14 30.64 3.87
CA ARG A 909 -1.08 30.33 4.84
C ARG A 909 0.15 29.72 4.19
N PHE A 910 -0.04 28.75 3.29
CA PHE A 910 1.05 28.06 2.60
C PHE A 910 1.84 29.00 1.69
N GLU A 911 1.16 29.90 0.99
CA GLU A 911 1.77 30.98 0.21
C GLU A 911 2.63 31.88 1.09
N LYS A 912 2.07 32.36 2.21
CA LYS A 912 2.72 33.32 3.11
C LYS A 912 3.97 32.75 3.80
N TYR A 913 3.90 31.51 4.27
CA TYR A 913 4.96 30.92 5.10
C TYR A 913 5.94 30.02 4.33
N ALA A 914 5.55 29.52 3.14
CA ALA A 914 6.33 28.53 2.40
C ALA A 914 6.55 28.94 0.92
N HIS A 915 5.54 28.81 0.06
CA HIS A 915 5.69 28.90 -1.39
C HIS A 915 6.30 30.23 -1.87
N ALA A 916 5.80 31.38 -1.39
CA ALA A 916 6.26 32.68 -1.88
C ALA A 916 7.77 32.94 -1.64
N LEU A 917 8.38 32.22 -0.70
CA LEU A 917 9.79 32.35 -0.35
C LEU A 917 10.66 31.29 -1.03
N LEU A 918 10.20 30.05 -1.07
CA LEU A 918 10.93 28.92 -1.66
C LEU A 918 10.01 28.13 -2.62
N PRO A 919 9.64 28.71 -3.78
CA PRO A 919 8.61 28.14 -4.65
C PRO A 919 8.99 26.80 -5.27
N LYS A 920 10.29 26.51 -5.38
CA LYS A 920 10.75 25.19 -5.86
C LYS A 920 10.63 24.12 -4.77
N MET A 921 11.02 24.44 -3.53
CA MET A 921 10.93 23.54 -2.38
C MET A 921 9.46 23.27 -1.99
N PHE A 922 8.61 24.29 -2.09
CA PHE A 922 7.18 24.20 -1.78
C PHE A 922 6.36 24.48 -3.03
N PRO A 923 6.40 23.62 -4.05
CA PRO A 923 5.75 23.91 -5.32
C PRO A 923 4.23 23.96 -5.18
N THR A 924 3.63 24.91 -5.88
CA THR A 924 2.17 25.04 -6.01
C THR A 924 1.79 25.06 -7.49
N GLY A 925 0.59 24.58 -7.79
CA GLY A 925 0.03 24.44 -9.12
C GLY A 925 -1.48 24.48 -9.05
N TYR A 926 -2.01 25.65 -8.64
CA TYR A 926 -3.44 25.83 -8.40
C TYR A 926 -4.24 25.69 -9.70
N TYR A 927 -5.07 24.68 -9.74
CA TYR A 927 -6.06 24.43 -10.78
C TYR A 927 -7.45 24.51 -10.16
N LYS A 928 -8.22 25.56 -10.51
CA LYS A 928 -9.51 25.87 -9.87
C LYS A 928 -9.40 25.80 -8.34
N ASP A 929 -8.47 26.53 -7.74
CA ASP A 929 -8.26 26.57 -6.28
C ASP A 929 -7.93 25.21 -5.61
N ILE A 930 -7.45 24.22 -6.37
CA ILE A 930 -6.96 22.93 -5.84
C ILE A 930 -5.59 22.63 -6.44
N ILE A 931 -4.74 21.93 -5.70
CA ILE A 931 -3.42 21.53 -6.17
C ILE A 931 -3.48 20.13 -6.79
N PHE A 932 -2.90 19.98 -7.98
CA PHE A 932 -2.64 18.68 -8.58
C PHE A 932 -1.18 18.60 -9.05
N TYR A 933 -0.49 17.55 -8.62
CA TYR A 933 0.86 17.25 -9.07
C TYR A 933 0.81 16.22 -10.20
N TRP A 934 1.54 16.52 -11.27
CA TRP A 934 1.61 15.68 -12.46
C TRP A 934 2.99 15.03 -12.53
N ILE A 935 3.08 13.78 -12.06
CA ILE A 935 4.36 13.06 -11.96
C ILE A 935 4.44 12.00 -13.07
N GLY A 936 5.25 12.31 -14.09
CA GLY A 936 5.45 11.43 -15.23
C GLY A 936 6.61 10.46 -15.03
N PHE A 937 6.44 9.22 -15.48
CA PHE A 937 7.50 8.20 -15.54
C PHE A 937 7.59 7.59 -16.93
N ASP A 938 8.75 7.03 -17.27
CA ASP A 938 8.83 6.09 -18.38
C ASP A 938 8.18 4.77 -17.93
N THR A 939 7.47 4.10 -18.83
CA THR A 939 6.83 2.82 -18.54
C THR A 939 7.86 1.80 -18.07
N ASN A 940 7.49 1.07 -17.02
CA ASN A 940 8.40 0.12 -16.40
C ASN A 940 7.61 -1.00 -15.76
N ARG A 941 7.82 -2.22 -16.26
CA ARG A 941 7.17 -3.44 -15.76
C ARG A 941 7.58 -3.80 -14.34
N ASP A 942 8.57 -3.15 -13.74
CA ASP A 942 8.96 -3.31 -12.33
C ASP A 942 8.45 -2.17 -11.43
N HIS A 943 7.73 -1.19 -11.99
CA HIS A 943 7.20 -0.05 -11.22
C HIS A 943 6.07 -0.46 -10.27
N ARG A 944 5.92 0.21 -9.11
CA ARG A 944 4.82 -0.06 -8.15
C ARG A 944 3.46 0.47 -8.62
N TYR A 945 3.43 1.69 -9.17
CA TYR A 945 2.19 2.29 -9.69
C TYR A 945 1.67 1.56 -10.91
N LEU A 946 0.41 1.11 -10.84
CA LEU A 946 -0.26 0.32 -11.87
C LEU A 946 -0.35 1.04 -13.22
N SER A 947 -0.56 2.37 -13.23
CA SER A 947 -0.60 3.17 -14.47
C SER A 947 0.74 3.27 -15.20
N ILE A 948 1.85 3.01 -14.50
CA ILE A 948 3.20 2.97 -15.07
C ILE A 948 3.61 1.53 -15.40
N ARG A 949 3.21 0.57 -14.57
CA ARG A 949 3.49 -0.86 -14.75
C ARG A 949 2.67 -1.50 -15.85
N TYR A 950 1.39 -1.15 -15.94
CA TYR A 950 0.40 -1.68 -16.88
C TYR A 950 -0.45 -0.55 -17.49
N PRO A 951 0.14 0.45 -18.18
CA PRO A 951 -0.57 1.59 -18.79
C PRO A 951 -1.64 1.19 -19.83
N GLU A 952 -1.53 -0.02 -20.39
CA GLU A 952 -2.50 -0.61 -21.29
C GLU A 952 -3.76 -1.11 -20.55
N ILE A 953 -3.63 -1.38 -19.25
CA ILE A 953 -4.71 -1.84 -18.37
C ILE A 953 -5.25 -0.68 -17.53
N THR A 954 -4.39 -0.07 -16.72
CA THR A 954 -4.74 1.01 -15.78
C THR A 954 -4.43 2.34 -16.44
N LYS A 955 -5.50 3.03 -16.85
CA LYS A 955 -5.46 4.28 -17.61
C LYS A 955 -5.19 5.49 -16.74
N VAL A 956 -5.70 5.47 -15.51
CA VAL A 956 -5.45 6.53 -14.52
C VAL A 956 -4.91 5.91 -13.25
N GLY A 957 -3.75 6.38 -12.81
CA GLY A 957 -3.27 6.21 -11.44
C GLY A 957 -3.40 7.54 -10.72
N PHE A 958 -4.27 7.59 -9.71
CA PHE A 958 -4.54 8.80 -8.94
C PHE A 958 -4.31 8.55 -7.45
N THR A 959 -3.67 9.51 -6.78
CA THR A 959 -3.55 9.52 -5.31
C THR A 959 -4.18 10.80 -4.80
N SER A 960 -5.15 10.70 -3.90
CA SER A 960 -5.70 11.87 -3.19
C SER A 960 -5.04 12.03 -1.83
N GLU A 961 -4.73 13.24 -1.42
CA GLU A 961 -4.08 13.57 -0.14
C GLU A 961 -4.98 14.50 0.66
N VAL A 962 -5.61 13.99 1.71
CA VAL A 962 -6.47 14.77 2.61
C VAL A 962 -5.72 15.08 3.90
N ILE A 963 -5.95 16.23 4.53
CA ILE A 963 -5.32 16.58 5.83
C ILE A 963 -5.94 15.79 7.00
N ASP A 964 -5.81 14.47 7.00
CA ASP A 964 -6.54 13.59 7.89
C ASP A 964 -5.68 12.75 8.84
N GLU A 965 -4.35 12.94 8.86
CA GLU A 965 -3.50 12.10 9.70
C GLU A 965 -3.88 12.25 11.18
N THR A 966 -4.49 11.19 11.73
CA THR A 966 -5.10 11.16 13.07
C THR A 966 -6.25 12.18 13.29
N ALA A 967 -6.97 12.57 12.23
CA ALA A 967 -8.19 13.37 12.37
C ALA A 967 -9.27 12.63 13.18
N ASP A 968 -10.02 13.35 14.01
CA ASP A 968 -11.13 12.81 14.81
C ASP A 968 -12.40 13.69 14.77
N GLY A 969 -13.51 13.16 15.27
CA GLY A 969 -14.76 13.90 15.45
C GLY A 969 -15.31 14.53 14.16
N GLU A 970 -15.80 15.76 14.28
CA GLU A 970 -16.35 16.52 13.14
C GLU A 970 -15.31 16.83 12.06
N PHE A 971 -14.03 16.92 12.42
CA PHE A 971 -12.98 17.16 11.44
C PHE A 971 -12.71 15.90 10.59
N LEU A 972 -12.65 14.72 11.22
CA LEU A 972 -12.61 13.44 10.51
C LEU A 972 -13.77 13.27 9.53
N LYS A 973 -14.98 13.66 9.94
CA LYS A 973 -16.17 13.62 9.09
C LYS A 973 -16.03 14.52 7.85
N LEU A 974 -15.45 15.71 8.01
CA LEU A 974 -15.16 16.59 6.88
C LEU A 974 -14.12 15.98 5.93
N CYS A 975 -13.05 15.39 6.45
CA CYS A 975 -12.03 14.69 5.67
C CYS A 975 -12.62 13.48 4.91
N SER A 976 -13.43 12.67 5.59
CA SER A 976 -14.16 11.54 4.99
C SER A 976 -15.09 11.99 3.87
N LYS A 977 -15.78 13.11 4.07
CA LYS A 977 -16.65 13.71 3.04
C LYS A 977 -15.84 14.15 1.82
N ALA A 978 -14.63 14.66 2.00
CA ALA A 978 -13.76 15.06 0.89
C ALA A 978 -13.36 13.84 0.04
N HIS A 979 -12.91 12.75 0.66
CA HIS A 979 -12.66 11.48 -0.03
C HIS A 979 -13.92 10.91 -0.69
N THR A 980 -15.06 10.96 -0.01
CA THR A 980 -16.31 10.40 -0.57
C THR A 980 -16.76 11.18 -1.82
N ALA A 981 -16.62 12.51 -1.80
CA ALA A 981 -17.03 13.37 -2.89
C ALA A 981 -16.26 13.09 -4.19
N HIS A 982 -14.91 13.17 -4.16
CA HIS A 982 -14.13 12.95 -5.38
C HIS A 982 -14.23 11.51 -5.88
N ASN A 983 -14.31 10.50 -4.99
CA ASN A 983 -14.48 9.11 -5.41
C ASN A 983 -15.82 8.87 -6.09
N LEU A 984 -16.93 9.37 -5.52
CA LEU A 984 -18.24 9.22 -6.12
C LEU A 984 -18.31 9.89 -7.50
N ASP A 985 -17.79 11.10 -7.63
CA ASP A 985 -17.83 11.82 -8.91
C ASP A 985 -16.83 11.24 -9.94
N THR A 986 -15.72 10.64 -9.50
CA THR A 986 -14.84 9.81 -10.35
C THR A 986 -15.57 8.57 -10.87
N ILE A 987 -16.36 7.89 -10.03
CA ILE A 987 -17.17 6.73 -10.44
C ILE A 987 -18.24 7.16 -11.45
N LYS A 988 -18.90 8.30 -11.24
CA LYS A 988 -19.85 8.86 -12.21
C LYS A 988 -19.17 9.20 -13.53
N PHE A 989 -17.98 9.80 -13.49
CA PHE A 989 -17.18 10.12 -14.66
C PHE A 989 -16.86 8.87 -15.49
N ILE A 990 -16.27 7.84 -14.88
CA ILE A 990 -15.90 6.63 -15.63
C ILE A 990 -17.12 5.86 -16.13
N SER A 991 -18.27 5.94 -15.45
CA SER A 991 -19.53 5.32 -15.91
C SER A 991 -20.06 5.86 -17.24
N GLN A 992 -19.60 7.05 -17.64
CA GLN A 992 -19.95 7.71 -18.90
C GLN A 992 -18.97 7.38 -20.03
N LYS A 993 -17.87 6.67 -19.74
CA LYS A 993 -16.85 6.31 -20.73
C LYS A 993 -17.23 5.03 -21.46
N GLU A 994 -16.94 5.00 -22.76
CA GLU A 994 -17.19 3.83 -23.59
C GLU A 994 -16.04 2.83 -23.52
N ILE A 995 -16.39 1.54 -23.43
CA ILE A 995 -15.41 0.47 -23.62
C ILE A 995 -15.26 0.22 -25.10
N LEU A 996 -14.02 0.31 -25.59
CA LEU A 996 -13.70 0.03 -26.97
C LEU A 996 -13.31 -1.44 -27.13
N PHE A 997 -13.61 -1.99 -28.29
CA PHE A 997 -13.23 -3.34 -28.67
C PHE A 997 -12.67 -3.31 -30.09
N ASP A 998 -11.57 -4.01 -30.34
CA ASP A 998 -11.02 -4.13 -31.71
C ASP A 998 -12.01 -4.82 -32.65
N ARG A 999 -12.82 -5.75 -32.14
CA ARG A 999 -13.87 -6.43 -32.91
C ARG A 999 -15.09 -6.73 -32.06
N LYS A 1000 -16.28 -6.41 -32.59
CA LYS A 1000 -17.59 -6.80 -32.04
C LYS A 1000 -18.36 -7.58 -33.08
N ILE A 1001 -18.67 -8.85 -32.81
CA ILE A 1001 -19.39 -9.73 -33.74
C ILE A 1001 -20.72 -10.13 -33.09
N ASN A 1002 -21.84 -9.72 -33.70
CA ASN A 1002 -23.16 -10.22 -33.30
C ASN A 1002 -23.40 -11.59 -33.96
N THR A 1003 -23.73 -12.61 -33.17
CA THR A 1003 -24.05 -13.94 -33.69
C THR A 1003 -25.50 -14.02 -34.14
N LYS A 1004 -25.79 -14.92 -35.08
CA LYS A 1004 -27.16 -15.13 -35.61
C LYS A 1004 -28.15 -15.65 -34.55
N CYS A 1005 -27.66 -16.23 -33.47
CA CYS A 1005 -28.44 -16.70 -32.32
C CYS A 1005 -28.61 -15.64 -31.21
N GLY A 1006 -28.22 -14.38 -31.46
CA GLY A 1006 -28.40 -13.27 -30.51
C GLY A 1006 -27.27 -13.08 -29.49
N GLY A 1007 -26.20 -13.88 -29.55
CA GLY A 1007 -24.98 -13.70 -28.76
C GLY A 1007 -24.06 -12.62 -29.33
N ARG A 1008 -23.06 -12.18 -28.54
CA ARG A 1008 -22.06 -11.18 -28.97
C ARG A 1008 -20.64 -11.70 -28.67
N ILE A 1009 -19.72 -11.68 -29.64
CA ILE A 1009 -18.26 -11.84 -29.47
C ILE A 1009 -17.66 -10.47 -29.28
N TYR A 1010 -16.76 -10.34 -28.32
CA TYR A 1010 -15.85 -9.21 -28.20
C TYR A 1010 -14.41 -9.74 -28.30
N ARG A 1011 -13.59 -9.22 -29.21
CA ARG A 1011 -12.16 -9.55 -29.33
C ARG A 1011 -11.33 -8.30 -29.01
N ASN A 1012 -10.34 -8.46 -28.13
CA ASN A 1012 -9.43 -7.44 -27.61
C ASN A 1012 -10.15 -6.17 -27.13
N ARG A 1013 -10.44 -6.12 -25.82
CA ARG A 1013 -10.92 -4.89 -25.17
C ARG A 1013 -9.81 -3.85 -25.25
N ARG A 1014 -10.03 -2.74 -25.96
CA ARG A 1014 -9.26 -1.51 -25.77
C ARG A 1014 -9.90 -0.75 -24.63
N ARG A 1015 -9.19 -0.69 -23.51
CA ARG A 1015 -9.65 0.01 -22.32
C ARG A 1015 -9.66 1.51 -22.64
N THR A 1016 -10.87 2.09 -22.51
CA THR A 1016 -11.34 3.49 -22.72
C THR A 1016 -10.43 4.48 -23.45
N LYS A 1017 -10.98 5.17 -24.46
CA LYS A 1017 -10.46 6.47 -24.92
C LYS A 1017 -11.04 7.60 -24.09
#